data_AF-A0A2U1AVZ6-F1
#
_entry.id   AF-A0A2U1AVZ6-F1
#
_cell.length_a   1.000
_cell.length_b   1.000
_cell.length_c   1.000
_cell.angle_alpha   90.00
_cell.angle_beta   90.00
_cell.angle_gamma   90.00
#
_symmetry.space_group_name_H-M   'P 1'
#
loop_
_entity.id
_entity.type
_entity.pdbx_description
1 polymer ?
#
loop_
_entity_poly.entity_id
_entity_poly.type
_entity_poly.pdbx_seq_one_letter_code
_entity_poly.pdbx_strand_id
1 'polypeptide(L)'
;MGMVKLPSQIYGEWIWKQSLADRPDSYLLMRKEFVCSSVGLETNLWISANCNYLLFVNGRFAGFGPRAHQNCGTSYIDQHDITYYLESGINVIAVQVYYTSDPESRNRRVPGLWCQVESSGQEILRSDRSWFIHDGGSCCGNRPRISPGLGMTQYLNAELMPKNWINQMFLPDSTWTHPDWSKPVGEFGARLELHPLPPPSINDEHPAFTVEEHGKVGGEPNWTQVLFKRAAGESGETYAAATYLFCEEAQELPVKLFTDDPFKLFCNNRLAADAACRCGEDDLLLLEPGWNRLLLIQNPSRHSMGFLIIFPDTEFGRELRIYQDMVDTTAPAWSTVGPLKLTLAEATPSLNFTRLQVTSYLPHLGDLTDPASVLNSCRFESDPSPAKSLGSCDYVLFRLDTLRYGFARLTIDASAGDIVDITLGMRRNSRGFISSGEQVKGTGTLICRAGRNDYLTCIPGDCFYVMVSVRKASRRITVDNIIFEELYRLERRECTFSSSDALLNRFWEVGRQTLRRSAAFVPLSESRPDHDCYMLDAYIDAVNMAAVFGDFDYMTARLRQFIDAQLENGDIPALTYGVRHASQIHHLFFLPIWIFYNYRFSANRVELERSVSALDLTREYFEAMLDEETGLLVDVETRFGLHSRLSYGEFQEGDIPTYLNAMFCRFLLSAADVYRVVELPDSAYHCIRLAQKIAQQLTAYNYDPEVELFSRWPLSQKREPDHNLFANFCAMFGGVLSLESFEHFFYSFFNYDPPFDRSSESQHPYFHFLFMEMLFAIGQRDWAFRYFRDYWERRLCDESGAWRISLDSKDPAPTKFSDGSCVSPNIFLLREVLGIRIAEAGHSVIYFNPALNLVDWAEGTLTMARGRLKVKWEKLDDGSLDVTLDSNVPVKILPEMSHRLISNTTFRLGEQVTLLNPPAELVEDDEVEAEE
;
A
#
# COMPACT_ATOMS: atom_id res chain seq x y z
N MET A 1 21.77 6.98 18.89
CA MET A 1 21.07 6.03 19.79
C MET A 1 21.35 4.64 19.26
N GLY A 2 21.58 3.66 20.13
CA GLY A 2 22.09 2.34 19.71
C GLY A 2 21.07 1.60 18.84
N MET A 3 21.53 1.01 17.73
CA MET A 3 20.75 0.02 16.97
C MET A 3 20.12 -0.97 17.94
N VAL A 4 18.83 -1.29 17.76
CA VAL A 4 18.20 -2.44 18.44
C VAL A 4 19.09 -3.65 18.17
N LYS A 5 19.58 -4.28 19.23
CA LYS A 5 20.38 -5.49 19.11
C LYS A 5 19.48 -6.67 19.41
N LEU A 6 19.73 -7.78 18.72
CA LEU A 6 19.15 -9.05 19.12
C LEU A 6 19.57 -9.34 20.56
N PRO A 7 18.73 -10.05 21.32
CA PRO A 7 19.14 -10.55 22.62
C PRO A 7 20.43 -11.36 22.45
N SER A 8 21.32 -11.29 23.45
CA SER A 8 22.62 -11.98 23.38
C SER A 8 22.49 -13.49 23.21
N GLN A 9 21.35 -14.03 23.64
CA GLN A 9 20.97 -15.41 23.43
C GLN A 9 19.51 -15.49 22.98
N ILE A 10 19.25 -16.32 21.97
CA ILE A 10 17.90 -16.64 21.51
C ILE A 10 17.40 -17.84 22.30
N TYR A 11 16.31 -17.66 23.03
CA TYR A 11 15.60 -18.69 23.79
C TYR A 11 14.25 -19.01 23.13
N GLY A 12 13.61 -20.09 23.60
CA GLY A 12 12.27 -20.49 23.16
C GLY A 12 12.24 -21.31 21.87
N GLU A 13 11.04 -21.75 21.55
CA GLU A 13 10.70 -22.60 20.40
C GLU A 13 9.59 -21.93 19.60
N TRP A 14 9.54 -22.19 18.30
CA TRP A 14 8.36 -21.91 17.50
C TRP A 14 7.26 -22.88 17.90
N ILE A 15 6.09 -22.35 18.28
CA ILE A 15 4.96 -23.15 18.78
C ILE A 15 3.71 -22.97 17.92
N TRP A 16 2.94 -24.05 17.74
CA TRP A 16 1.69 -24.05 16.98
C TRP A 16 0.75 -25.21 17.37
N LYS A 17 -0.33 -25.37 16.61
CA LYS A 17 -1.29 -26.49 16.68
C LYS A 17 -1.22 -27.33 15.41
N GLN A 18 -0.88 -28.61 15.51
CA GLN A 18 -0.68 -29.54 14.40
C GLN A 18 -1.90 -29.62 13.48
N SER A 19 -3.11 -29.66 14.06
CA SER A 19 -4.36 -29.70 13.29
C SER A 19 -4.64 -28.45 12.43
N LEU A 20 -3.89 -27.36 12.65
CA LEU A 20 -3.96 -26.11 11.88
C LEU A 20 -2.75 -25.90 10.96
N ALA A 21 -1.71 -26.75 11.01
CA ALA A 21 -0.45 -26.53 10.30
C ALA A 21 -0.62 -26.44 8.77
N ASP A 22 -1.56 -27.19 8.22
CA ASP A 22 -1.86 -27.23 6.78
C ASP A 22 -3.09 -26.40 6.39
N ARG A 23 -3.65 -25.62 7.30
CA ARG A 23 -4.86 -24.82 7.04
C ARG A 23 -4.50 -23.44 6.46
N PRO A 24 -4.95 -23.08 5.25
CA PRO A 24 -4.54 -21.83 4.60
C PRO A 24 -5.21 -20.56 5.15
N ASP A 25 -6.24 -20.68 6.00
CA ASP A 25 -6.88 -19.57 6.73
C ASP A 25 -7.19 -20.08 8.15
N SER A 26 -6.44 -19.60 9.14
CA SER A 26 -6.65 -20.03 10.53
C SER A 26 -6.19 -18.98 11.54
N TYR A 27 -6.89 -18.95 12.67
CA TYR A 27 -6.52 -18.15 13.83
C TYR A 27 -6.15 -19.06 15.00
N LEU A 28 -5.16 -18.65 15.78
CA LEU A 28 -4.81 -19.29 17.03
C LEU A 28 -4.69 -18.24 18.14
N LEU A 29 -5.44 -18.44 19.23
CA LEU A 29 -5.33 -17.61 20.43
C LEU A 29 -4.30 -18.27 21.35
N MET A 30 -3.30 -17.52 21.79
CA MET A 30 -2.18 -18.04 22.57
C MET A 30 -1.97 -17.15 23.79
N ARG A 31 -1.80 -17.72 24.99
CA ARG A 31 -1.55 -16.92 26.19
C ARG A 31 -0.57 -17.59 27.15
N LYS A 32 0.15 -16.74 27.88
CA LYS A 32 1.06 -17.16 28.96
C LYS A 32 1.02 -16.17 30.11
N GLU A 33 0.81 -16.71 31.31
CA GLU A 33 0.95 -15.97 32.56
C GLU A 33 2.36 -16.15 33.14
N PHE A 34 2.88 -15.08 33.73
CA PHE A 34 4.17 -15.04 34.41
C PHE A 34 4.12 -14.02 35.56
N VAL A 35 5.07 -14.10 36.49
CA VAL A 35 5.07 -13.25 37.69
C VAL A 35 6.27 -12.32 37.67
N CYS A 36 6.03 -11.04 37.90
CA CYS A 36 7.06 -10.02 38.07
C CYS A 36 7.12 -9.59 39.55
N SER A 37 8.22 -9.88 40.24
CA SER A 37 8.44 -9.42 41.63
C SER A 37 8.48 -7.89 41.71
N SER A 38 9.08 -7.25 40.72
CA SER A 38 9.10 -5.79 40.51
C SER A 38 9.09 -5.53 39.01
N VAL A 39 8.48 -4.42 38.58
CA VAL A 39 8.58 -3.98 37.18
C VAL A 39 9.97 -3.40 36.97
N GLY A 40 10.76 -4.02 36.10
CA GLY A 40 12.10 -3.53 35.73
C GLY A 40 12.02 -2.18 35.00
N LEU A 41 13.12 -1.42 35.00
CA LEU A 41 13.18 -0.12 34.30
C LEU A 41 13.17 -0.25 32.77
N GLU A 42 13.50 -1.43 32.24
CA GLU A 42 13.49 -1.74 30.81
C GLU A 42 13.13 -3.23 30.64
N THR A 43 11.99 -3.50 30.01
CA THR A 43 11.51 -4.84 29.69
C THR A 43 11.06 -4.91 28.24
N ASN A 44 11.81 -5.67 27.45
CA ASN A 44 11.65 -5.78 26.00
C ASN A 44 11.07 -7.15 25.63
N LEU A 45 10.12 -7.15 24.70
CA LEU A 45 9.52 -8.34 24.12
C LEU A 45 9.93 -8.44 22.65
N TRP A 46 10.53 -9.56 22.28
CA TRP A 46 10.83 -9.93 20.90
C TRP A 46 9.82 -10.98 20.43
N ILE A 47 9.23 -10.76 19.27
CA ILE A 47 8.16 -11.61 18.74
C ILE A 47 8.27 -11.76 17.23
N SER A 48 7.97 -12.97 16.75
CA SER A 48 7.81 -13.29 15.34
C SER A 48 6.66 -14.27 15.18
N ALA A 49 5.88 -14.12 14.12
CA ALA A 49 4.82 -15.05 13.76
C ALA A 49 4.76 -15.23 12.24
N ASN A 50 4.31 -16.39 11.78
CA ASN A 50 3.94 -16.58 10.38
C ASN A 50 2.41 -16.78 10.35
N CYS A 51 1.59 -15.84 9.87
CA CYS A 51 1.93 -14.63 9.09
C CYS A 51 1.75 -13.31 9.84
N ASN A 52 0.73 -13.16 10.70
CA ASN A 52 0.51 -11.95 11.49
C ASN A 52 0.13 -12.27 12.95
N TYR A 53 0.36 -11.35 13.88
CA TYR A 53 -0.01 -11.38 15.28
C TYR A 53 -0.65 -10.04 15.71
N LEU A 54 -1.62 -10.12 16.63
CA LEU A 54 -2.02 -9.03 17.51
C LEU A 54 -1.49 -9.35 18.91
N LEU A 55 -0.67 -8.45 19.47
CA LEU A 55 -0.05 -8.60 20.79
C LEU A 55 -0.85 -7.82 21.83
N PHE A 56 -1.18 -8.50 22.92
CA PHE A 56 -1.82 -7.91 24.09
C PHE A 56 -1.00 -8.18 25.34
N VAL A 57 -0.82 -7.15 26.17
CA VAL A 57 -0.17 -7.26 27.49
C VAL A 57 -1.14 -6.72 28.53
N ASN A 58 -1.51 -7.58 29.49
CA ASN A 58 -2.51 -7.26 30.54
C ASN A 58 -3.82 -6.66 29.98
N GLY A 59 -4.29 -7.17 28.84
CA GLY A 59 -5.52 -6.74 28.17
C GLY A 59 -5.43 -5.46 27.34
N ARG A 60 -4.27 -4.79 27.29
CA ARG A 60 -4.02 -3.64 26.41
C ARG A 60 -3.41 -4.10 25.09
N PHE A 61 -3.84 -3.51 23.99
CA PHE A 61 -3.26 -3.76 22.67
C PHE A 61 -1.90 -3.08 22.58
N ALA A 62 -0.84 -3.87 22.40
CA ALA A 62 0.54 -3.43 22.55
C ALA A 62 1.32 -3.46 21.22
N GLY A 63 0.85 -4.20 20.21
CA GLY A 63 1.50 -4.19 18.90
C GLY A 63 0.86 -5.12 17.88
N PHE A 64 1.25 -4.93 16.62
CA PHE A 64 0.87 -5.76 15.48
C PHE A 64 2.10 -6.02 14.61
N GLY A 65 2.16 -7.21 14.01
CA GLY A 65 3.29 -7.67 13.19
C GLY A 65 3.18 -9.16 12.88
N PRO A 66 4.29 -9.90 12.67
CA PRO A 66 5.54 -9.31 12.32
C PRO A 66 5.47 -8.80 10.89
N ARG A 67 6.57 -8.19 10.54
CA ARG A 67 6.93 -7.87 9.18
C ARG A 67 7.35 -9.19 8.53
N ALA A 68 6.78 -9.52 7.39
CA ALA A 68 7.15 -10.70 6.61
C ALA A 68 8.37 -10.50 5.69
N HIS A 69 9.37 -11.34 5.90
CA HIS A 69 10.57 -11.30 5.08
C HIS A 69 10.31 -11.71 3.61
N GLN A 70 11.08 -11.20 2.64
CA GLN A 70 10.96 -11.61 1.24
C GLN A 70 11.37 -13.07 0.99
N ASN A 71 12.42 -13.51 1.66
CA ASN A 71 12.87 -14.90 1.69
C ASN A 71 12.04 -15.73 2.69
N CYS A 72 11.42 -16.82 2.22
CA CYS A 72 10.67 -17.76 3.08
C CYS A 72 11.54 -18.48 4.13
N GLY A 73 12.86 -18.51 3.93
CA GLY A 73 13.85 -19.04 4.88
C GLY A 73 14.26 -18.05 5.99
N THR A 74 13.63 -16.88 6.08
CA THR A 74 13.86 -15.90 7.16
C THR A 74 12.54 -15.36 7.69
N SER A 75 12.48 -15.06 8.98
CA SER A 75 11.34 -14.38 9.63
C SER A 75 11.86 -13.20 10.43
N TYR A 76 11.27 -12.02 10.23
CA TYR A 76 11.67 -10.86 11.01
C TYR A 76 11.17 -10.96 12.45
N ILE A 77 11.94 -10.39 13.36
CA ILE A 77 11.59 -10.16 14.75
C ILE A 77 11.22 -8.69 14.92
N ASP A 78 10.09 -8.46 15.57
CA ASP A 78 9.75 -7.17 16.14
C ASP A 78 10.14 -7.11 17.61
N GLN A 79 10.63 -5.95 18.03
CA GLN A 79 10.90 -5.64 19.44
C GLN A 79 9.92 -4.58 19.92
N HIS A 80 9.19 -4.89 20.98
CA HIS A 80 8.27 -3.99 21.68
C HIS A 80 8.79 -3.72 23.08
N ASP A 81 8.86 -2.45 23.48
CA ASP A 81 9.05 -2.09 24.89
C ASP A 81 7.71 -2.25 25.61
N ILE A 82 7.64 -3.23 26.51
CA ILE A 82 6.41 -3.55 27.25
C ILE A 82 6.43 -3.03 28.69
N THR A 83 7.44 -2.25 29.08
CA THR A 83 7.66 -1.81 30.46
C THR A 83 6.42 -1.15 31.08
N TYR A 84 5.77 -0.25 30.33
CA TYR A 84 4.59 0.50 30.78
C TYR A 84 3.29 -0.33 30.87
N TYR A 85 3.30 -1.55 30.36
CA TYR A 85 2.16 -2.46 30.39
C TYR A 85 2.19 -3.42 31.58
N LEU A 86 3.35 -3.56 32.23
CA LEU A 86 3.57 -4.53 33.29
C LEU A 86 3.16 -3.98 34.66
N GLU A 87 2.72 -4.89 35.51
CA GLU A 87 2.35 -4.64 36.90
C GLU A 87 3.19 -5.52 37.84
N SER A 88 3.29 -5.14 39.12
CA SER A 88 3.85 -6.05 40.12
C SER A 88 2.87 -7.20 40.38
N GLY A 89 3.35 -8.44 40.36
CA GLY A 89 2.53 -9.63 40.50
C GLY A 89 2.33 -10.38 39.19
N ILE A 90 1.12 -10.91 38.98
CA ILE A 90 0.78 -11.74 37.81
C ILE A 90 0.59 -10.85 36.60
N ASN A 91 1.28 -11.17 35.50
CA ASN A 91 1.13 -10.53 34.21
C ASN A 91 0.75 -11.59 33.17
N VAL A 92 0.09 -11.15 32.09
CA VAL A 92 -0.26 -12.00 30.95
C VAL A 92 0.23 -11.39 29.65
N ILE A 93 0.83 -12.24 28.82
CA ILE A 93 1.01 -11.99 27.40
C ILE A 93 -0.03 -12.85 26.66
N ALA A 94 -0.81 -12.20 25.82
CA ALA A 94 -1.81 -12.82 24.97
C ALA A 94 -1.55 -12.42 23.52
N VAL A 95 -1.63 -13.39 22.62
CA VAL A 95 -1.32 -13.21 21.20
C VAL A 95 -2.40 -13.88 20.38
N GLN A 96 -3.02 -13.15 19.46
CA GLN A 96 -3.87 -13.72 18.42
C GLN A 96 -3.05 -13.79 17.14
N VAL A 97 -2.74 -15.00 16.69
CA VAL A 97 -1.98 -15.23 15.46
C VAL A 97 -2.95 -15.52 14.32
N TYR A 98 -2.82 -14.78 13.22
CA TYR A 98 -3.54 -15.03 11.98
C TYR A 98 -2.58 -15.62 10.93
N TYR A 99 -2.83 -16.87 10.56
CA TYR A 99 -2.14 -17.52 9.44
C TYR A 99 -3.04 -17.50 8.22
N THR A 100 -2.52 -16.90 7.15
CA THR A 100 -3.10 -16.94 5.82
C THR A 100 -2.02 -17.36 4.83
N SER A 101 -2.33 -18.27 3.91
CA SER A 101 -1.43 -18.66 2.84
C SER A 101 -2.19 -18.79 1.53
N ASP A 102 -1.69 -18.16 0.48
CA ASP A 102 -2.13 -18.44 -0.88
C ASP A 102 -1.52 -19.77 -1.35
N PRO A 103 -2.33 -20.78 -1.74
CA PRO A 103 -1.83 -22.06 -2.25
C PRO A 103 -0.90 -21.92 -3.47
N GLU A 104 -1.06 -20.87 -4.27
CA GLU A 104 -0.25 -20.62 -5.48
C GLU A 104 1.02 -19.81 -5.19
N SER A 105 1.21 -19.35 -3.95
CA SER A 105 2.39 -18.60 -3.53
C SER A 105 3.68 -19.43 -3.58
N ARG A 106 4.70 -18.90 -4.25
CA ARG A 106 6.06 -19.45 -4.24
C ARG A 106 6.78 -19.28 -2.89
N ASN A 107 6.29 -18.38 -2.03
CA ASN A 107 6.87 -18.04 -0.73
C ASN A 107 6.00 -18.51 0.45
N ARG A 108 5.55 -19.77 0.43
CA ARG A 108 4.71 -20.33 1.51
C ARG A 108 5.51 -20.46 2.82
N ARG A 109 5.06 -19.74 3.85
CA ARG A 109 5.63 -19.78 5.21
C ARG A 109 5.01 -20.91 6.04
N VAL A 110 5.82 -21.50 6.92
CA VAL A 110 5.35 -22.46 7.92
C VAL A 110 4.69 -21.66 9.07
N PRO A 111 3.45 -21.98 9.49
CA PRO A 111 2.79 -21.25 10.56
C PRO A 111 3.48 -21.46 11.90
N GLY A 112 3.47 -20.45 12.75
CA GLY A 112 4.01 -20.55 14.11
C GLY A 112 4.14 -19.20 14.79
N LEU A 113 4.36 -19.25 16.11
CA LEU A 113 4.72 -18.11 16.94
C LEU A 113 6.04 -18.39 17.67
N TRP A 114 6.95 -17.42 17.65
CA TRP A 114 8.12 -17.37 18.52
C TRP A 114 8.09 -16.07 19.33
N CYS A 115 8.40 -16.14 20.63
CA CYS A 115 8.43 -14.96 21.50
C CYS A 115 9.43 -15.14 22.64
N GLN A 116 10.11 -14.06 23.01
CA GLN A 116 11.01 -13.98 24.17
C GLN A 116 10.85 -12.62 24.86
N VAL A 117 10.93 -12.60 26.19
CA VAL A 117 10.89 -11.37 26.98
C VAL A 117 12.10 -11.33 27.89
N GLU A 118 12.79 -10.19 27.89
CA GLU A 118 13.88 -9.92 28.82
C GLU A 118 13.60 -8.67 29.64
N SER A 119 13.90 -8.73 30.94
CA SER A 119 13.94 -7.57 31.81
C SER A 119 15.37 -7.36 32.29
N SER A 120 15.93 -6.16 32.06
CA SER A 120 17.34 -5.85 32.38
C SER A 120 18.34 -6.89 31.81
N GLY A 121 18.07 -7.38 30.61
CA GLY A 121 18.91 -8.37 29.90
C GLY A 121 18.80 -9.82 30.42
N GLN A 122 17.85 -10.12 31.30
CA GLN A 122 17.57 -11.49 31.76
C GLN A 122 16.26 -12.02 31.19
N GLU A 123 16.27 -13.25 30.66
CA GLU A 123 15.07 -13.95 30.21
C GLU A 123 14.08 -14.11 31.37
N ILE A 124 12.86 -13.62 31.18
CA ILE A 124 11.74 -13.82 32.14
C ILE A 124 10.59 -14.62 31.54
N LEU A 125 10.51 -14.73 30.21
CA LEU A 125 9.50 -15.51 29.50
C LEU A 125 9.99 -15.90 28.10
N ARG A 126 9.60 -17.09 27.65
CA ARG A 126 9.84 -17.60 26.29
C ARG A 126 8.65 -18.38 25.76
N SER A 127 8.55 -18.52 24.45
CA SER A 127 7.63 -19.43 23.78
C SER A 127 8.07 -20.89 23.95
N ASP A 128 7.19 -21.73 24.48
CA ASP A 128 7.42 -23.17 24.65
C ASP A 128 6.08 -23.91 24.82
N ARG A 129 6.14 -25.23 25.03
CA ARG A 129 4.94 -26.08 25.20
C ARG A 129 4.11 -25.78 26.46
N SER A 130 4.56 -24.89 27.35
CA SER A 130 3.81 -24.53 28.55
C SER A 130 2.79 -23.39 28.32
N TRP A 131 2.74 -22.83 27.11
CA TRP A 131 1.72 -21.87 26.70
C TRP A 131 0.34 -22.54 26.62
N PHE A 132 -0.71 -21.75 26.81
CA PHE A 132 -2.07 -22.19 26.52
C PHE A 132 -2.48 -21.70 25.14
N ILE A 133 -3.11 -22.57 24.36
CA ILE A 133 -3.61 -22.29 23.02
C ILE A 133 -5.10 -22.64 22.90
N HIS A 134 -5.83 -21.88 22.10
CA HIS A 134 -7.23 -22.11 21.79
C HIS A 134 -7.47 -21.88 20.30
N ASP A 135 -8.25 -22.77 19.68
CA ASP A 135 -8.61 -22.65 18.26
C ASP A 135 -9.38 -21.35 18.01
N GLY A 136 -8.90 -20.50 17.11
CA GLY A 136 -9.52 -19.21 16.80
C GLY A 136 -10.70 -19.31 15.84
N GLY A 137 -11.39 -20.46 15.78
CA GLY A 137 -12.52 -20.70 14.88
C GLY A 137 -13.67 -19.69 14.99
N SER A 138 -13.79 -18.96 16.11
CA SER A 138 -14.71 -17.81 16.24
C SER A 138 -14.43 -16.70 15.24
N CYS A 139 -13.18 -16.59 14.78
CA CYS A 139 -12.72 -15.65 13.77
C CYS A 139 -12.67 -16.29 12.37
N CYS A 140 -13.24 -17.48 12.18
CA CYS A 140 -13.33 -18.21 10.90
C CYS A 140 -14.80 -18.48 10.58
N GLY A 141 -15.30 -17.91 9.47
CA GLY A 141 -16.69 -18.08 9.04
C GLY A 141 -16.79 -17.97 7.52
N ASN A 142 -17.93 -18.38 6.95
CA ASN A 142 -18.18 -18.22 5.52
C ASN A 142 -18.18 -16.73 5.15
N ARG A 143 -17.20 -16.31 4.36
CA ARG A 143 -16.97 -14.89 4.03
C ARG A 143 -16.13 -14.75 2.77
N PRO A 144 -16.27 -13.64 2.04
CA PRO A 144 -15.48 -13.39 0.85
C PRO A 144 -14.04 -12.97 1.20
N ARG A 145 -13.16 -13.05 0.21
CA ARG A 145 -11.93 -12.28 0.14
C ARG A 145 -12.23 -10.78 0.07
N ILE A 146 -11.30 -9.97 0.57
CA ILE A 146 -11.38 -8.50 0.48
C ILE A 146 -11.37 -8.07 -1.00
N SER A 147 -10.55 -8.73 -1.83
CA SER A 147 -10.61 -8.73 -3.29
C SER A 147 -9.87 -9.99 -3.81
N PRO A 148 -9.88 -10.32 -5.12
CA PRO A 148 -9.31 -11.57 -5.63
C PRO A 148 -7.86 -11.84 -5.22
N GLY A 149 -7.05 -10.78 -5.09
CA GLY A 149 -5.66 -10.90 -4.66
C GLY A 149 -5.44 -10.90 -3.14
N LEU A 150 -6.49 -10.74 -2.32
CA LEU A 150 -6.33 -10.37 -0.90
C LEU A 150 -6.77 -11.47 0.05
N GLY A 151 -6.45 -11.24 1.33
CA GLY A 151 -6.92 -12.08 2.43
C GLY A 151 -8.44 -12.01 2.62
N MET A 152 -8.94 -12.72 3.62
CA MET A 152 -10.37 -12.76 3.88
C MET A 152 -10.88 -11.49 4.56
N THR A 153 -12.14 -11.13 4.30
CA THR A 153 -12.87 -10.12 5.06
C THR A 153 -12.98 -10.52 6.53
N GLN A 154 -13.29 -9.56 7.41
CA GLN A 154 -13.36 -9.85 8.83
C GLN A 154 -14.65 -10.57 9.23
N TYR A 155 -14.54 -11.52 10.15
CA TYR A 155 -15.67 -12.20 10.74
C TYR A 155 -15.37 -12.49 12.21
N LEU A 156 -16.35 -12.26 13.09
CA LEU A 156 -16.27 -12.64 14.49
C LEU A 156 -17.62 -13.18 14.96
N ASN A 157 -17.64 -14.43 15.43
CA ASN A 157 -18.70 -14.94 16.27
C ASN A 157 -18.32 -14.75 17.74
N ALA A 158 -18.89 -13.71 18.36
CA ALA A 158 -18.59 -13.38 19.74
C ALA A 158 -19.08 -14.44 20.73
N GLU A 159 -20.10 -15.25 20.43
CA GLU A 159 -20.52 -16.33 21.34
C GLU A 159 -19.43 -17.39 21.54
N LEU A 160 -18.63 -17.63 20.50
CA LEU A 160 -17.56 -18.63 20.50
C LEU A 160 -16.21 -18.07 20.96
N MET A 161 -16.04 -16.75 20.97
CA MET A 161 -14.80 -16.11 21.42
C MET A 161 -14.72 -16.18 22.96
N PRO A 162 -13.62 -16.68 23.56
CA PRO A 162 -13.46 -16.67 25.01
C PRO A 162 -13.54 -15.26 25.60
N LYS A 163 -14.26 -15.08 26.72
CA LYS A 163 -14.34 -13.77 27.40
C LYS A 163 -13.07 -13.48 28.18
N ASN A 164 -12.56 -12.25 28.09
CA ASN A 164 -11.44 -11.73 28.90
C ASN A 164 -10.15 -12.56 28.84
N TRP A 165 -9.94 -13.37 27.79
CA TRP A 165 -8.77 -14.25 27.68
C TRP A 165 -7.44 -13.49 27.59
N ILE A 166 -7.50 -12.22 27.16
CA ILE A 166 -6.36 -11.31 27.10
C ILE A 166 -6.02 -10.66 28.46
N ASN A 167 -6.87 -10.81 29.49
CA ASN A 167 -6.69 -10.21 30.80
C ASN A 167 -6.06 -11.19 31.81
N GLN A 168 -5.54 -10.66 32.91
CA GLN A 168 -5.11 -11.43 34.08
C GLN A 168 -6.29 -12.19 34.70
N MET A 169 -5.99 -13.26 35.46
CA MET A 169 -6.98 -14.07 36.21
C MET A 169 -8.02 -14.80 35.35
N PHE A 170 -7.83 -14.87 34.04
CA PHE A 170 -8.60 -15.79 33.19
C PHE A 170 -8.16 -17.23 33.47
N LEU A 171 -9.11 -18.10 33.75
CA LEU A 171 -8.88 -19.53 33.99
C LEU A 171 -9.19 -20.31 32.71
N PRO A 172 -8.18 -20.88 32.03
CA PRO A 172 -8.40 -21.73 30.86
C PRO A 172 -9.25 -22.95 31.22
N ASP A 173 -10.30 -23.21 30.47
CA ASP A 173 -11.12 -24.42 30.58
C ASP A 173 -10.56 -25.56 29.70
N SER A 174 -11.32 -26.66 29.56
CA SER A 174 -10.90 -27.82 28.76
C SER A 174 -10.74 -27.55 27.26
N THR A 175 -11.22 -26.42 26.74
CA THR A 175 -11.04 -26.04 25.33
C THR A 175 -9.66 -25.45 25.05
N TRP A 176 -8.95 -25.03 26.10
CA TRP A 176 -7.57 -24.58 26.02
C TRP A 176 -6.62 -25.77 26.20
N THR A 177 -5.74 -25.95 25.22
CA THR A 177 -4.73 -27.02 25.24
C THR A 177 -3.33 -26.42 25.27
N HIS A 178 -2.31 -27.27 25.31
CA HIS A 178 -0.93 -26.86 25.07
C HIS A 178 -0.55 -27.05 23.59
N PRO A 179 0.45 -26.32 23.07
CA PRO A 179 1.01 -26.58 21.74
C PRO A 179 1.43 -28.04 21.57
N ASP A 180 0.90 -28.71 20.56
CA ASP A 180 1.26 -30.07 20.17
C ASP A 180 2.30 -30.09 19.02
N TRP A 181 2.59 -28.93 18.45
CA TRP A 181 3.68 -28.73 17.50
C TRP A 181 4.65 -27.67 18.02
N SER A 182 5.93 -28.04 18.08
CA SER A 182 7.03 -27.17 18.51
C SER A 182 8.30 -27.52 17.74
N LYS A 183 9.08 -26.49 17.37
CA LYS A 183 10.41 -26.64 16.79
C LYS A 183 11.40 -25.60 17.34
N PRO A 184 12.66 -25.97 17.63
CA PRO A 184 13.72 -25.00 17.88
C PRO A 184 13.92 -24.05 16.69
N VAL A 185 14.40 -22.83 16.96
CA VAL A 185 14.62 -21.80 15.93
C VAL A 185 15.46 -22.31 14.74
N GLY A 186 16.53 -23.07 15.00
CA GLY A 186 17.40 -23.61 13.94
C GLY A 186 16.76 -24.71 13.07
N GLU A 187 15.66 -25.32 13.51
CA GLU A 187 15.01 -26.47 12.84
C GLU A 187 13.63 -26.13 12.25
N PHE A 188 13.11 -24.93 12.53
CA PHE A 188 11.81 -24.47 12.04
C PHE A 188 11.77 -24.31 10.51
N GLY A 189 12.93 -24.02 9.91
CA GLY A 189 13.06 -23.75 8.47
C GLY A 189 13.11 -22.27 8.12
N ALA A 190 13.08 -21.37 9.11
CA ALA A 190 13.34 -19.95 8.93
C ALA A 190 14.29 -19.43 10.01
N ARG A 191 15.35 -18.73 9.61
CA ARG A 191 16.22 -18.00 10.54
C ARG A 191 15.49 -16.76 11.06
N LEU A 192 15.82 -16.35 12.28
CA LEU A 192 15.30 -15.11 12.85
C LEU A 192 16.25 -13.96 12.54
N GLU A 193 15.71 -12.82 12.12
CA GLU A 193 16.47 -11.62 11.78
C GLU A 193 15.76 -10.38 12.36
N LEU A 194 16.49 -9.38 12.86
CA LEU A 194 15.86 -8.11 13.21
C LEU A 194 15.48 -7.37 11.95
N HIS A 195 14.25 -6.86 11.92
CA HIS A 195 13.93 -5.87 10.91
C HIS A 195 14.77 -4.60 11.15
N PRO A 196 15.29 -3.93 10.11
CA PRO A 196 16.14 -2.74 10.23
C PRO A 196 15.44 -1.51 10.84
N LEU A 197 14.13 -1.57 11.06
CA LEU A 197 13.30 -0.51 11.64
C LEU A 197 12.59 -1.04 12.88
N PRO A 198 12.23 -0.20 13.86
CA PRO A 198 11.28 -0.59 14.90
C PRO A 198 9.88 -0.87 14.31
N PRO A 199 9.05 -1.71 14.93
CA PRO A 199 7.66 -1.89 14.50
C PRO A 199 6.86 -0.58 14.70
N PRO A 200 5.75 -0.39 13.97
CA PRO A 200 4.87 0.75 14.20
C PRO A 200 4.29 0.71 15.62
N SER A 201 4.13 1.89 16.20
CA SER A 201 3.51 2.08 17.52
C SER A 201 2.01 2.26 17.39
N ILE A 202 1.29 1.99 18.47
CA ILE A 202 -0.15 2.27 18.59
C ILE A 202 -0.29 3.61 19.32
N ASN A 203 -1.11 4.51 18.78
CA ASN A 203 -1.29 5.84 19.36
C ASN A 203 -2.08 5.76 20.67
N ASP A 204 -1.50 6.27 21.75
CA ASP A 204 -2.16 6.38 23.06
C ASP A 204 -3.28 7.44 23.03
N GLU A 205 -3.15 8.46 22.17
CA GLU A 205 -4.17 9.48 21.93
C GLU A 205 -4.98 9.11 20.69
N HIS A 206 -6.13 8.49 20.90
CA HIS A 206 -6.98 8.07 19.80
C HIS A 206 -7.67 9.27 19.11
N PRO A 207 -7.68 9.33 17.77
CA PRO A 207 -8.40 10.37 17.06
C PRO A 207 -9.91 10.25 17.34
N ALA A 208 -10.56 11.39 17.52
CA ALA A 208 -11.97 11.45 17.84
C ALA A 208 -12.83 11.18 16.60
N PHE A 209 -13.87 10.36 16.77
CA PHE A 209 -14.93 10.23 15.78
C PHE A 209 -16.01 11.29 16.00
N THR A 210 -16.48 11.88 14.91
CA THR A 210 -17.74 12.62 14.87
C THR A 210 -18.83 11.71 14.30
N VAL A 211 -20.02 11.73 14.89
CA VAL A 211 -21.20 11.13 14.27
C VAL A 211 -21.60 12.00 13.09
N GLU A 212 -21.47 11.47 11.87
CA GLU A 212 -21.79 12.19 10.64
C GLU A 212 -23.29 12.11 10.35
N GLU A 213 -23.84 10.90 10.42
CA GLU A 213 -25.26 10.65 10.16
C GLU A 213 -25.70 9.30 10.75
N HIS A 214 -27.00 9.09 10.77
CA HIS A 214 -27.61 7.77 10.94
C HIS A 214 -28.88 7.69 10.12
N GLY A 215 -29.46 6.51 9.99
CA GLY A 215 -30.73 6.36 9.32
C GLY A 215 -31.03 4.92 8.95
N LYS A 216 -31.67 4.71 7.80
CA LYS A 216 -32.09 3.39 7.33
C LYS A 216 -31.40 2.99 6.04
N VAL A 217 -31.07 1.71 5.98
CA VAL A 217 -30.72 0.99 4.76
C VAL A 217 -32.04 0.62 4.08
N GLY A 218 -32.23 1.16 2.88
CA GLY A 218 -33.41 0.94 2.04
C GLY A 218 -33.00 0.62 0.61
N GLY A 219 -34.00 0.43 -0.27
CA GLY A 219 -33.74 0.15 -1.69
C GLY A 219 -32.85 -1.07 -1.91
N GLU A 220 -32.98 -2.10 -1.07
CA GLU A 220 -32.21 -3.34 -1.17
C GLU A 220 -32.42 -3.95 -2.57
N PRO A 221 -31.34 -4.33 -3.28
CA PRO A 221 -31.50 -5.00 -4.56
C PRO A 221 -32.14 -6.36 -4.33
N ASN A 222 -32.73 -6.93 -5.38
CA ASN A 222 -33.05 -8.34 -5.35
C ASN A 222 -31.76 -9.15 -5.52
N TRP A 223 -31.60 -10.21 -4.72
CA TRP A 223 -30.39 -11.03 -4.73
C TRP A 223 -30.72 -12.47 -4.33
N THR A 224 -29.83 -13.38 -4.69
CA THR A 224 -29.84 -14.75 -4.19
C THR A 224 -28.42 -15.24 -3.96
N GLN A 225 -28.23 -16.13 -2.99
CA GLN A 225 -26.97 -16.81 -2.80
C GLN A 225 -27.17 -18.32 -2.68
N VAL A 226 -26.09 -19.09 -2.77
CA VAL A 226 -26.08 -20.50 -2.35
C VAL A 226 -24.79 -20.83 -1.62
N LEU A 227 -24.92 -21.58 -0.52
CA LEU A 227 -23.80 -22.09 0.28
C LEU A 227 -23.84 -23.61 0.34
N PHE A 228 -22.70 -24.25 0.12
CA PHE A 228 -22.55 -25.70 0.27
C PHE A 228 -22.12 -26.04 1.71
N LYS A 229 -23.07 -25.98 2.67
CA LYS A 229 -22.80 -26.17 4.12
C LYS A 229 -22.09 -27.50 4.48
N ARG A 230 -22.12 -28.50 3.60
CA ARG A 230 -21.46 -29.82 3.77
C ARG A 230 -20.04 -29.89 3.22
N ALA A 231 -19.56 -28.87 2.50
CA ALA A 231 -18.19 -28.84 2.01
C ALA A 231 -17.22 -28.76 3.21
N ALA A 232 -16.62 -29.90 3.56
CA ALA A 232 -15.78 -30.06 4.75
C ALA A 232 -14.36 -29.50 4.58
N GLY A 233 -14.03 -28.93 3.42
CA GLY A 233 -12.76 -28.25 3.19
C GLY A 233 -11.62 -29.15 2.74
N GLU A 234 -11.88 -30.37 2.26
CA GLU A 234 -10.90 -31.08 1.40
C GLU A 234 -10.93 -30.43 0.02
N SER A 235 -9.78 -29.88 -0.41
CA SER A 235 -9.69 -29.12 -1.67
C SER A 235 -10.02 -30.00 -2.88
N GLY A 236 -10.92 -29.53 -3.74
CA GLY A 236 -11.17 -30.14 -5.07
C GLY A 236 -12.46 -30.96 -5.21
N GLU A 237 -13.27 -31.08 -4.15
CA GLU A 237 -14.61 -31.66 -4.30
C GLU A 237 -15.53 -30.74 -5.12
N THR A 238 -16.38 -31.34 -5.95
CA THR A 238 -17.31 -30.61 -6.83
C THR A 238 -18.73 -30.70 -6.28
N TYR A 239 -19.40 -29.56 -6.19
CA TYR A 239 -20.79 -29.44 -5.74
C TYR A 239 -21.63 -28.78 -6.85
N ALA A 240 -22.95 -29.01 -6.83
CA ALA A 240 -23.84 -28.35 -7.77
C ALA A 240 -25.10 -27.83 -7.08
N ALA A 241 -25.63 -26.73 -7.60
CA ALA A 241 -26.90 -26.16 -7.19
C ALA A 241 -27.76 -25.82 -8.42
N ALA A 242 -29.06 -25.99 -8.31
CA ALA A 242 -30.02 -25.62 -9.34
C ALA A 242 -31.19 -24.83 -8.76
N THR A 243 -31.65 -23.83 -9.51
CA THR A 243 -32.87 -23.07 -9.24
C THR A 243 -33.50 -22.66 -10.57
N TYR A 244 -34.72 -22.14 -10.52
CA TYR A 244 -35.49 -21.76 -11.70
C TYR A 244 -35.96 -20.31 -11.59
N LEU A 245 -35.99 -19.63 -12.73
CA LEU A 245 -36.55 -18.30 -12.92
C LEU A 245 -37.69 -18.39 -13.92
N PHE A 246 -38.69 -17.52 -13.82
CA PHE A 246 -39.74 -17.40 -14.82
C PHE A 246 -39.69 -16.02 -15.47
N CYS A 247 -39.84 -15.97 -16.80
CA CYS A 247 -40.05 -14.71 -17.51
C CYS A 247 -41.07 -14.89 -18.65
N GLU A 248 -41.87 -13.87 -18.91
CA GLU A 248 -42.93 -13.95 -19.93
C GLU A 248 -42.36 -13.81 -21.35
N GLU A 249 -41.37 -12.95 -21.52
CA GLU A 249 -40.72 -12.68 -22.80
C GLU A 249 -39.22 -12.99 -22.72
N ALA A 250 -38.62 -13.23 -23.89
CA ALA A 250 -37.18 -13.41 -24.02
C ALA A 250 -36.49 -12.09 -23.66
N GLN A 251 -35.46 -12.14 -22.82
CA GLN A 251 -34.73 -10.94 -22.44
C GLN A 251 -33.29 -11.25 -22.03
N GLU A 252 -32.46 -10.23 -22.15
CA GLU A 252 -31.10 -10.22 -21.65
C GLU A 252 -31.10 -9.61 -20.25
N LEU A 253 -30.83 -10.42 -19.22
CA LEU A 253 -30.83 -9.99 -17.83
C LEU A 253 -29.38 -9.72 -17.37
N PRO A 254 -28.94 -8.46 -17.21
CA PRO A 254 -27.64 -8.17 -16.64
C PRO A 254 -27.63 -8.54 -15.15
N VAL A 255 -26.59 -9.23 -14.71
CA VAL A 255 -26.42 -9.66 -13.31
C VAL A 255 -25.00 -9.39 -12.83
N LYS A 256 -24.83 -9.27 -11.53
CA LYS A 256 -23.50 -9.25 -10.90
C LYS A 256 -23.27 -10.53 -10.13
N LEU A 257 -22.18 -11.20 -10.46
CA LEU A 257 -21.80 -12.50 -9.88
C LEU A 257 -20.62 -12.31 -8.91
N PHE A 258 -20.69 -12.96 -7.75
CA PHE A 258 -19.63 -12.90 -6.74
C PHE A 258 -19.30 -14.31 -6.21
N THR A 259 -18.03 -14.69 -6.29
CA THR A 259 -17.47 -15.94 -5.77
C THR A 259 -15.94 -15.87 -5.72
N ASP A 260 -15.33 -16.45 -4.69
CA ASP A 260 -13.87 -16.64 -4.62
C ASP A 260 -13.42 -18.02 -5.11
N ASP A 261 -14.37 -18.85 -5.51
CA ASP A 261 -14.14 -20.24 -5.88
C ASP A 261 -14.40 -20.50 -7.37
N PRO A 262 -13.66 -21.45 -8.00
CA PRO A 262 -13.87 -21.84 -9.37
C PRO A 262 -15.28 -22.38 -9.62
N PHE A 263 -15.90 -21.94 -10.70
CA PHE A 263 -17.29 -22.30 -11.01
C PHE A 263 -17.59 -22.32 -12.50
N LYS A 264 -18.68 -23.02 -12.85
CA LYS A 264 -19.40 -22.90 -14.12
C LYS A 264 -20.86 -22.63 -13.83
N LEU A 265 -21.40 -21.59 -14.46
CA LEU A 265 -22.81 -21.22 -14.39
C LEU A 265 -23.46 -21.44 -15.76
N PHE A 266 -24.53 -22.21 -15.79
CA PHE A 266 -25.35 -22.41 -16.97
C PHE A 266 -26.71 -21.74 -16.79
N CYS A 267 -27.16 -21.04 -17.84
CA CYS A 267 -28.54 -20.60 -18.01
C CYS A 267 -29.18 -21.45 -19.10
N ASN A 268 -30.19 -22.23 -18.74
CA ASN A 268 -30.73 -23.31 -19.54
C ASN A 268 -29.62 -24.30 -19.96
N ASN A 269 -29.37 -24.43 -21.27
CA ASN A 269 -28.33 -25.29 -21.82
C ASN A 269 -27.09 -24.50 -22.30
N ARG A 270 -27.01 -23.19 -22.00
CA ARG A 270 -25.90 -22.32 -22.43
C ARG A 270 -24.98 -22.04 -21.25
N LEU A 271 -23.67 -22.08 -21.49
CA LEU A 271 -22.68 -21.63 -20.51
C LEU A 271 -22.76 -20.11 -20.41
N ALA A 272 -23.16 -19.60 -19.25
CA ALA A 272 -23.31 -18.18 -19.00
C ALA A 272 -22.01 -17.56 -18.46
N ALA A 273 -21.31 -18.26 -17.57
CA ALA A 273 -20.01 -17.83 -17.03
C ALA A 273 -19.15 -19.04 -16.60
N ASP A 274 -17.83 -18.89 -16.74
CA ASP A 274 -16.80 -19.86 -16.32
C ASP A 274 -15.55 -19.08 -15.90
N ALA A 275 -15.18 -19.17 -14.63
CA ALA A 275 -14.04 -18.44 -14.07
C ALA A 275 -13.55 -19.07 -12.76
N ALA A 276 -12.30 -18.76 -12.41
CA ALA A 276 -11.70 -19.14 -11.12
C ALA A 276 -12.27 -18.34 -9.93
N CYS A 277 -12.73 -17.11 -10.18
CA CYS A 277 -13.42 -16.25 -9.22
C CYS A 277 -14.23 -15.18 -10.00
N ARG A 278 -15.11 -14.45 -9.30
CA ARG A 278 -15.89 -13.33 -9.84
C ARG A 278 -16.11 -12.28 -8.75
N CYS A 279 -15.93 -11.00 -9.06
CA CYS A 279 -15.98 -9.89 -8.10
C CYS A 279 -16.92 -8.76 -8.57
N GLY A 280 -18.09 -9.13 -9.10
CA GLY A 280 -19.14 -8.16 -9.42
C GLY A 280 -19.01 -7.50 -10.79
N GLU A 281 -18.27 -8.12 -11.71
CA GLU A 281 -18.31 -7.82 -13.14
C GLU A 281 -19.75 -7.97 -13.68
N ASP A 282 -20.09 -7.17 -14.71
CA ASP A 282 -21.38 -7.28 -15.37
C ASP A 282 -21.40 -8.52 -16.26
N ASP A 283 -22.16 -9.54 -15.83
CA ASP A 283 -22.43 -10.77 -16.58
C ASP A 283 -23.87 -10.74 -17.14
N LEU A 284 -24.17 -11.60 -18.11
CA LEU A 284 -25.48 -11.62 -18.78
C LEU A 284 -26.14 -13.00 -18.75
N LEU A 285 -27.39 -13.04 -18.30
CA LEU A 285 -28.24 -14.23 -18.40
C LEU A 285 -29.22 -14.07 -19.55
N LEU A 286 -29.12 -14.94 -20.54
CA LEU A 286 -30.08 -14.99 -21.66
C LEU A 286 -31.29 -15.82 -21.24
N LEU A 287 -32.42 -15.16 -21.02
CA LEU A 287 -33.68 -15.79 -20.63
C LEU A 287 -34.57 -16.02 -21.85
N GLU A 288 -35.18 -17.19 -21.92
CA GLU A 288 -36.18 -17.59 -22.92
C GLU A 288 -37.59 -17.51 -22.30
N PRO A 289 -38.67 -17.30 -23.09
CA PRO A 289 -40.03 -17.28 -22.56
C PRO A 289 -40.37 -18.55 -21.78
N GLY A 290 -40.88 -18.39 -20.56
CA GLY A 290 -41.23 -19.46 -19.64
C GLY A 290 -40.18 -19.71 -18.55
N TRP A 291 -40.01 -20.98 -18.18
CA TRP A 291 -39.11 -21.39 -17.11
C TRP A 291 -37.68 -21.51 -17.60
N ASN A 292 -36.78 -20.78 -16.94
CA ASN A 292 -35.36 -20.79 -17.17
C ASN A 292 -34.64 -21.46 -16.01
N ARG A 293 -33.75 -22.40 -16.31
CA ARG A 293 -32.98 -23.11 -15.29
C ARG A 293 -31.63 -22.46 -15.09
N LEU A 294 -31.29 -22.13 -13.85
CA LEU A 294 -29.91 -21.81 -13.47
C LEU A 294 -29.27 -23.06 -12.85
N LEU A 295 -28.12 -23.45 -13.38
CA LEU A 295 -27.32 -24.55 -12.86
C LEU A 295 -25.91 -24.05 -12.56
N LEU A 296 -25.57 -24.03 -11.28
CA LEU A 296 -24.24 -23.72 -10.77
C LEU A 296 -23.50 -25.02 -10.44
N ILE A 297 -22.25 -25.12 -10.86
CA ILE A 297 -21.33 -26.19 -10.47
C ILE A 297 -20.06 -25.51 -9.98
N GLN A 298 -19.60 -25.84 -8.78
CA GLN A 298 -18.55 -25.09 -8.08
C GLN A 298 -17.62 -26.05 -7.33
N ASN A 299 -16.36 -25.66 -7.18
CA ASN A 299 -15.40 -26.25 -6.25
C ASN A 299 -15.23 -25.34 -5.02
N PRO A 300 -16.17 -25.36 -4.05
CA PRO A 300 -16.10 -24.48 -2.89
C PRO A 300 -14.90 -24.81 -2.01
N SER A 301 -14.12 -23.79 -1.67
CA SER A 301 -13.10 -23.87 -0.65
C SER A 301 -13.69 -23.96 0.77
N ARG A 302 -12.82 -24.23 1.75
CA ARG A 302 -13.20 -24.21 3.16
C ARG A 302 -13.62 -22.80 3.57
N HIS A 303 -14.74 -22.66 4.28
CA HIS A 303 -15.32 -21.36 4.64
C HIS A 303 -15.62 -20.48 3.42
N SER A 304 -15.87 -21.10 2.26
CA SER A 304 -16.27 -20.45 1.02
C SER A 304 -17.43 -19.46 1.24
N MET A 305 -17.37 -18.33 0.54
CA MET A 305 -18.49 -17.38 0.46
C MET A 305 -19.69 -17.95 -0.32
N GLY A 306 -19.51 -19.09 -0.99
CA GLY A 306 -20.46 -19.69 -1.91
C GLY A 306 -20.53 -18.90 -3.21
N PHE A 307 -21.76 -18.66 -3.66
CA PHE A 307 -22.02 -17.94 -4.90
C PHE A 307 -23.18 -16.99 -4.70
N LEU A 308 -22.95 -15.69 -4.93
CA LEU A 308 -23.94 -14.62 -4.80
C LEU A 308 -24.25 -14.04 -6.18
N ILE A 309 -25.54 -13.84 -6.44
CA ILE A 309 -26.08 -13.16 -7.62
C ILE A 309 -26.86 -11.95 -7.13
N ILE A 310 -26.49 -10.77 -7.61
CA ILE A 310 -27.28 -9.53 -7.44
C ILE A 310 -27.94 -9.20 -8.78
N PHE A 311 -29.25 -9.03 -8.75
CA PHE A 311 -30.07 -8.66 -9.90
C PHE A 311 -30.10 -7.13 -10.08
N PRO A 312 -30.37 -6.65 -11.31
CA PRO A 312 -30.27 -5.23 -11.60
C PRO A 312 -31.43 -4.47 -10.97
N ASP A 313 -31.22 -3.18 -10.70
CA ASP A 313 -32.24 -2.29 -10.11
C ASP A 313 -33.30 -1.84 -11.14
N THR A 314 -33.84 -2.78 -11.91
CA THR A 314 -34.94 -2.60 -12.88
C THR A 314 -36.25 -3.13 -12.32
N GLU A 315 -37.39 -2.76 -12.92
CA GLU A 315 -38.70 -3.29 -12.51
C GLU A 315 -38.72 -4.82 -12.53
N PHE A 316 -38.31 -5.44 -13.63
CA PHE A 316 -38.19 -6.89 -13.74
C PHE A 316 -37.20 -7.48 -12.72
N GLY A 317 -36.02 -6.87 -12.55
CA GLY A 317 -35.01 -7.36 -11.60
C GLY A 317 -35.49 -7.35 -10.15
N ARG A 318 -36.24 -6.32 -9.73
CA ARG A 318 -36.80 -6.21 -8.38
C ARG A 318 -37.91 -7.20 -8.09
N GLU A 319 -38.73 -7.52 -9.09
CA GLU A 319 -39.85 -8.45 -8.94
C GLU A 319 -39.47 -9.92 -9.19
N LEU A 320 -38.28 -10.16 -9.76
CA LEU A 320 -37.78 -11.49 -10.07
C LEU A 320 -37.80 -12.40 -8.84
N ARG A 321 -38.18 -13.66 -9.03
CA ARG A 321 -38.11 -14.68 -7.99
C ARG A 321 -37.41 -15.91 -8.52
N ILE A 322 -36.63 -16.52 -7.64
CA ILE A 322 -36.13 -17.87 -7.85
C ILE A 322 -37.12 -18.89 -7.30
N TYR A 323 -37.07 -20.10 -7.83
CA TYR A 323 -37.97 -21.20 -7.48
C TYR A 323 -37.21 -22.51 -7.42
N GLN A 324 -37.56 -23.38 -6.47
CA GLN A 324 -36.89 -24.66 -6.31
C GLN A 324 -37.20 -25.65 -7.46
N ASP A 325 -38.36 -25.50 -8.10
CA ASP A 325 -38.79 -26.28 -9.26
C ASP A 325 -39.56 -25.38 -10.26
N MET A 326 -39.93 -25.92 -11.42
CA MET A 326 -40.69 -25.23 -12.48
C MET A 326 -42.18 -25.03 -12.13
N VAL A 327 -42.45 -24.64 -10.89
CA VAL A 327 -43.78 -24.37 -10.34
C VAL A 327 -43.68 -23.17 -9.40
N ASP A 328 -44.53 -22.17 -9.64
CA ASP A 328 -44.58 -20.88 -8.92
C ASP A 328 -44.98 -20.99 -7.44
N THR A 329 -45.54 -22.11 -7.02
CA THR A 329 -45.87 -22.41 -5.61
C THR A 329 -44.70 -22.98 -4.81
N THR A 330 -43.57 -23.29 -5.45
CA THR A 330 -42.40 -23.83 -4.75
C THR A 330 -41.65 -22.76 -3.95
N ALA A 331 -40.91 -23.18 -2.93
CA ALA A 331 -40.12 -22.27 -2.12
C ALA A 331 -39.04 -21.57 -2.97
N PRO A 332 -38.67 -20.31 -2.66
CA PRO A 332 -37.63 -19.59 -3.38
C PRO A 332 -36.23 -20.06 -2.97
N ALA A 333 -35.91 -21.30 -3.32
CA ALA A 333 -34.76 -22.03 -2.83
C ALA A 333 -33.91 -22.61 -3.96
N TRP A 334 -32.66 -22.93 -3.63
CA TRP A 334 -31.78 -23.74 -4.44
C TRP A 334 -31.90 -25.21 -4.03
N SER A 335 -31.97 -26.10 -5.02
CA SER A 335 -31.67 -27.51 -4.79
C SER A 335 -30.16 -27.69 -4.85
N THR A 336 -29.54 -28.28 -3.83
CA THR A 336 -28.08 -28.47 -3.74
C THR A 336 -27.73 -29.95 -3.67
N VAL A 337 -26.59 -30.33 -4.23
CA VAL A 337 -26.08 -31.71 -4.24
C VAL A 337 -24.54 -31.71 -4.18
N GLY A 338 -23.99 -32.70 -3.50
CA GLY A 338 -22.55 -33.00 -3.49
C GLY A 338 -22.10 -33.73 -2.22
N PRO A 339 -20.83 -34.15 -2.16
CA PRO A 339 -19.84 -34.04 -3.23
C PRO A 339 -20.19 -34.95 -4.43
N LEU A 340 -19.93 -34.46 -5.65
CA LEU A 340 -20.18 -35.17 -6.90
C LEU A 340 -18.92 -35.92 -7.35
N LYS A 341 -19.11 -37.01 -8.11
CA LYS A 341 -18.02 -37.68 -8.84
C LYS A 341 -17.55 -36.89 -10.07
N LEU A 342 -18.44 -36.05 -10.61
CA LEU A 342 -18.18 -35.16 -11.74
C LEU A 342 -17.15 -34.10 -11.33
N THR A 343 -16.12 -33.89 -12.16
CA THR A 343 -15.20 -32.76 -11.97
C THR A 343 -15.76 -31.49 -12.61
N LEU A 344 -15.33 -30.32 -12.13
CA LEU A 344 -15.72 -29.04 -12.75
C LEU A 344 -15.23 -28.92 -14.20
N ALA A 345 -14.09 -29.49 -14.55
CA ALA A 345 -13.59 -29.52 -15.92
C ALA A 345 -14.58 -30.24 -16.87
N GLU A 346 -15.13 -31.37 -16.43
CA GLU A 346 -16.09 -32.20 -17.18
C GLU A 346 -17.53 -31.70 -17.10
N ALA A 347 -17.79 -30.65 -16.30
CA ALA A 347 -19.12 -30.16 -16.03
C ALA A 347 -19.84 -29.63 -17.28
N THR A 348 -21.09 -30.09 -17.46
CA THR A 348 -21.98 -29.77 -18.59
C THR A 348 -23.40 -29.49 -18.05
N PRO A 349 -24.32 -28.90 -18.84
CA PRO A 349 -25.69 -28.63 -18.40
C PRO A 349 -26.55 -29.90 -18.17
N SER A 350 -25.98 -31.10 -18.37
CA SER A 350 -26.69 -32.38 -18.37
C SER A 350 -27.11 -32.92 -17.00
N LEU A 351 -26.65 -32.32 -15.90
CA LEU A 351 -27.00 -32.73 -14.53
C LEU A 351 -28.51 -32.67 -14.32
N ASN A 352 -29.13 -33.79 -13.93
CA ASN A 352 -30.57 -33.88 -13.67
C ASN A 352 -30.83 -34.12 -12.17
N PHE A 353 -31.35 -33.09 -11.49
CA PHE A 353 -31.52 -33.07 -10.03
C PHE A 353 -32.63 -34.03 -9.55
N THR A 354 -33.56 -34.43 -10.42
CA THR A 354 -34.59 -35.43 -10.06
C THR A 354 -34.03 -36.82 -9.80
N ARG A 355 -32.81 -37.09 -10.26
CA ARG A 355 -32.12 -38.38 -10.08
C ARG A 355 -31.08 -38.35 -8.95
N LEU A 356 -30.99 -37.23 -8.23
CA LEU A 356 -29.96 -36.98 -7.21
C LEU A 356 -30.59 -36.82 -5.82
N GLN A 357 -29.80 -37.07 -4.79
CA GLN A 357 -30.19 -36.77 -3.41
C GLN A 357 -29.95 -35.28 -3.12
N VAL A 358 -31.00 -34.48 -3.30
CA VAL A 358 -30.93 -33.02 -3.16
C VAL A 358 -31.23 -32.56 -1.73
N THR A 359 -30.60 -31.47 -1.32
CA THR A 359 -30.93 -30.72 -0.09
C THR A 359 -31.40 -29.33 -0.48
N SER A 360 -32.48 -28.84 0.12
CA SER A 360 -32.98 -27.47 -0.13
C SER A 360 -32.14 -26.44 0.63
N TYR A 361 -31.76 -25.36 -0.06
CA TYR A 361 -31.09 -24.20 0.51
C TYR A 361 -31.93 -22.96 0.24
N LEU A 362 -32.46 -22.35 1.30
CA LEU A 362 -33.26 -21.13 1.23
C LEU A 362 -32.38 -19.92 1.58
N PRO A 363 -32.15 -18.98 0.64
CA PRO A 363 -31.39 -17.77 0.93
C PRO A 363 -32.13 -16.90 1.95
N HIS A 364 -31.41 -16.48 2.99
CA HIS A 364 -31.92 -15.58 4.02
C HIS A 364 -30.88 -14.54 4.37
N LEU A 365 -31.33 -13.32 4.71
CA LEU A 365 -30.44 -12.21 5.06
C LEU A 365 -29.46 -12.56 6.20
N GLY A 366 -29.90 -13.32 7.20
CA GLY A 366 -29.04 -13.76 8.30
C GLY A 366 -27.88 -14.69 7.89
N ASP A 367 -28.01 -15.40 6.76
CA ASP A 367 -27.00 -16.30 6.21
C ASP A 367 -26.09 -15.61 5.17
N LEU A 368 -26.31 -14.32 4.88
CA LEU A 368 -25.55 -13.57 3.85
C LEU A 368 -24.05 -13.58 4.16
N THR A 369 -23.23 -14.02 3.21
CA THR A 369 -21.78 -14.12 3.38
C THR A 369 -21.02 -12.91 2.88
N ASP A 370 -21.55 -12.20 1.87
CA ASP A 370 -20.95 -10.99 1.29
C ASP A 370 -21.85 -9.75 1.50
N PRO A 371 -21.89 -9.20 2.73
CA PRO A 371 -22.64 -7.99 3.00
C PRO A 371 -22.12 -6.76 2.26
N ALA A 372 -20.82 -6.68 1.97
CA ALA A 372 -20.23 -5.52 1.31
C ALA A 372 -20.88 -5.27 -0.06
N SER A 373 -20.99 -6.32 -0.87
CA SER A 373 -21.53 -6.23 -2.23
C SER A 373 -23.03 -5.88 -2.24
N VAL A 374 -23.79 -6.42 -1.27
CA VAL A 374 -25.22 -6.11 -1.12
C VAL A 374 -25.42 -4.68 -0.61
N LEU A 375 -24.73 -4.28 0.47
CA LEU A 375 -24.83 -2.94 1.04
C LEU A 375 -24.39 -1.86 0.04
N ASN A 376 -23.34 -2.09 -0.74
CA ASN A 376 -22.91 -1.18 -1.81
C ASN A 376 -24.00 -0.94 -2.87
N SER A 377 -24.94 -1.89 -3.00
CA SER A 377 -26.07 -1.82 -3.91
C SER A 377 -27.33 -1.22 -3.27
N CYS A 378 -27.39 -1.06 -1.94
CA CYS A 378 -28.50 -0.43 -1.22
C CYS A 378 -28.47 1.10 -1.30
N ARG A 379 -29.53 1.74 -0.78
CA ARG A 379 -29.63 3.19 -0.58
C ARG A 379 -29.62 3.50 0.92
N PHE A 380 -28.87 4.53 1.31
CA PHE A 380 -28.76 4.96 2.70
C PHE A 380 -29.51 6.27 2.89
N GLU A 381 -30.63 6.19 3.60
CA GLU A 381 -31.52 7.33 3.85
C GLU A 381 -31.24 7.87 5.24
N SER A 382 -30.78 9.12 5.31
CA SER A 382 -30.46 9.79 6.58
C SER A 382 -31.73 10.15 7.36
N ASP A 383 -31.71 9.94 8.66
CA ASP A 383 -32.74 10.36 9.61
C ASP A 383 -32.17 11.52 10.47
N PRO A 384 -32.81 12.70 10.49
CA PRO A 384 -32.32 13.87 11.20
C PRO A 384 -32.55 13.85 12.72
N SER A 385 -33.21 12.81 13.25
CA SER A 385 -33.35 12.64 14.71
C SER A 385 -31.99 12.35 15.36
N PRO A 386 -31.86 12.28 16.70
CA PRO A 386 -30.63 11.80 17.33
C PRO A 386 -30.66 10.28 17.52
N ALA A 387 -29.74 9.57 16.89
CA ALA A 387 -29.57 8.13 17.07
C ALA A 387 -29.21 7.80 18.53
N LYS A 388 -30.09 7.07 19.21
CA LYS A 388 -29.80 6.47 20.52
C LYS A 388 -29.65 4.96 20.46
N SER A 389 -30.24 4.30 19.48
CA SER A 389 -30.21 2.85 19.35
C SER A 389 -30.63 2.38 17.96
N LEU A 390 -30.05 1.29 17.47
CA LEU A 390 -30.23 0.78 16.11
C LEU A 390 -31.10 -0.49 16.12
N GLY A 391 -32.05 -0.58 15.19
CA GLY A 391 -32.82 -1.80 14.89
C GLY A 391 -32.37 -2.42 13.58
N SER A 392 -33.01 -3.51 13.15
CA SER A 392 -32.73 -4.12 11.84
C SER A 392 -32.90 -3.10 10.71
N CYS A 393 -31.95 -3.08 9.78
CA CYS A 393 -31.83 -2.14 8.67
C CYS A 393 -31.56 -0.68 9.09
N ASP A 394 -31.23 -0.40 10.35
CA ASP A 394 -30.69 0.91 10.74
C ASP A 394 -29.15 0.92 10.57
N TYR A 395 -28.59 2.09 10.31
CA TYR A 395 -27.15 2.32 10.27
C TYR A 395 -26.76 3.59 11.03
N VAL A 396 -25.48 3.68 11.42
CA VAL A 396 -24.83 4.92 11.89
C VAL A 396 -23.47 5.05 11.19
N LEU A 397 -23.12 6.27 10.81
CA LEU A 397 -21.87 6.63 10.16
C LEU A 397 -21.04 7.54 11.07
N PHE A 398 -19.81 7.11 11.34
CA PHE A 398 -18.81 7.87 12.06
C PHE A 398 -17.73 8.35 11.08
N ARG A 399 -17.20 9.55 11.31
CA ARG A 399 -16.18 10.19 10.48
C ARG A 399 -14.98 10.63 11.32
N LEU A 400 -13.77 10.46 10.78
CA LEU A 400 -12.51 10.96 11.33
C LEU A 400 -12.19 12.36 10.80
N ASP A 401 -11.20 13.01 11.38
CA ASP A 401 -10.75 14.35 10.97
C ASP A 401 -10.00 14.36 9.63
N THR A 402 -9.26 13.29 9.36
CA THR A 402 -8.52 13.03 8.12
C THR A 402 -8.50 11.53 7.86
N LEU A 403 -8.11 11.12 6.65
CA LEU A 403 -7.81 9.72 6.37
C LEU A 403 -6.65 9.23 7.25
N ARG A 404 -6.84 8.09 7.93
CA ARG A 404 -5.93 7.47 8.91
C ARG A 404 -5.69 5.99 8.54
N TYR A 405 -4.67 5.37 9.14
CA TYR A 405 -4.38 3.93 8.96
C TYR A 405 -4.27 3.23 10.32
N GLY A 406 -4.96 2.11 10.52
CA GLY A 406 -5.04 1.47 11.84
C GLY A 406 -6.24 0.55 12.01
N PHE A 407 -6.67 0.35 13.26
CA PHE A 407 -7.76 -0.57 13.61
C PHE A 407 -8.98 0.16 14.16
N ALA A 408 -10.18 -0.31 13.80
CA ALA A 408 -11.40 0.14 14.45
C ALA A 408 -11.71 -0.76 15.65
N ARG A 409 -11.94 -0.14 16.81
CA ARG A 409 -12.41 -0.81 18.03
C ARG A 409 -13.79 -0.29 18.41
N LEU A 410 -14.74 -1.20 18.59
CA LEU A 410 -16.12 -0.88 18.96
C LEU A 410 -16.55 -1.67 20.19
N THR A 411 -17.32 -1.03 21.06
CA THR A 411 -18.06 -1.70 22.13
C THR A 411 -19.54 -1.60 21.81
N ILE A 412 -20.21 -2.76 21.68
CA ILE A 412 -21.60 -2.88 21.24
C ILE A 412 -22.41 -3.69 22.26
N ASP A 413 -23.56 -3.17 22.67
CA ASP A 413 -24.53 -3.91 23.49
C ASP A 413 -25.66 -4.46 22.62
N ALA A 414 -25.82 -5.79 22.60
CA ALA A 414 -26.74 -6.49 21.71
C ALA A 414 -27.32 -7.77 22.33
N SER A 415 -28.27 -8.41 21.66
CA SER A 415 -28.74 -9.75 22.02
C SER A 415 -27.89 -10.83 21.37
N ALA A 416 -27.92 -12.03 21.96
CA ALA A 416 -27.33 -13.24 21.38
C ALA A 416 -27.89 -13.51 19.97
N GLY A 417 -27.00 -13.69 18.99
CA GLY A 417 -27.37 -13.98 17.60
C GLY A 417 -27.82 -12.77 16.77
N ASP A 418 -27.73 -11.55 17.31
CA ASP A 418 -27.84 -10.33 16.51
C ASP A 418 -26.61 -10.20 15.57
N ILE A 419 -26.80 -9.61 14.40
CA ILE A 419 -25.77 -9.52 13.35
C ILE A 419 -25.55 -8.06 13.00
N VAL A 420 -24.31 -7.62 13.14
CA VAL A 420 -23.86 -6.26 12.84
C VAL A 420 -22.74 -6.31 11.81
N ASP A 421 -22.87 -5.51 10.76
CA ASP A 421 -21.86 -5.32 9.73
C ASP A 421 -21.13 -4.00 9.97
N ILE A 422 -19.80 -4.07 9.99
CA ILE A 422 -18.91 -2.95 10.31
C ILE A 422 -18.05 -2.70 9.08
N THR A 423 -18.25 -1.57 8.42
CA THR A 423 -17.53 -1.17 7.22
C THR A 423 -16.52 -0.09 7.54
N LEU A 424 -15.26 -0.26 7.12
CA LEU A 424 -14.25 0.79 7.09
C LEU A 424 -14.15 1.31 5.66
N GLY A 425 -14.19 2.63 5.46
CA GLY A 425 -14.13 3.23 4.13
C GLY A 425 -13.42 4.57 4.12
N MET A 426 -13.01 4.99 2.92
CA MET A 426 -12.32 6.27 2.70
C MET A 426 -13.22 7.33 2.07
N ARG A 427 -14.29 6.91 1.38
CA ARG A 427 -15.22 7.83 0.69
C ARG A 427 -16.63 7.29 0.68
N ARG A 428 -17.61 8.19 0.63
CA ARG A 428 -19.02 7.88 0.40
C ARG A 428 -19.36 7.82 -1.10
N ASN A 429 -20.11 6.80 -1.51
CA ASN A 429 -20.63 6.68 -2.88
C ASN A 429 -21.94 7.48 -3.04
N SER A 430 -22.45 7.58 -4.26
CA SER A 430 -23.68 8.33 -4.57
C SER A 430 -24.96 7.76 -3.94
N ARG A 431 -24.95 6.50 -3.48
CA ARG A 431 -26.06 5.83 -2.78
C ARG A 431 -25.95 5.95 -1.26
N GLY A 432 -24.85 6.54 -0.77
CA GLY A 432 -24.58 6.79 0.62
C GLY A 432 -23.81 5.70 1.36
N PHE A 433 -23.46 4.58 0.70
CA PHE A 433 -22.57 3.56 1.26
C PHE A 433 -21.11 4.05 1.27
N ILE A 434 -20.29 3.54 2.17
CA ILE A 434 -18.87 3.87 2.23
C ILE A 434 -18.01 2.83 1.50
N SER A 435 -17.15 3.32 0.62
CA SER A 435 -16.23 2.52 -0.17
C SER A 435 -14.84 2.50 0.45
N SER A 436 -14.23 1.33 0.47
CA SER A 436 -12.82 1.12 0.86
C SER A 436 -11.86 1.19 -0.33
N GLY A 437 -12.39 1.43 -1.54
CA GLY A 437 -11.65 1.39 -2.79
C GLY A 437 -12.41 0.60 -3.86
N GLU A 438 -12.02 0.77 -5.11
CA GLU A 438 -12.60 0.02 -6.23
C GLU A 438 -12.34 -1.49 -6.07
N GLN A 439 -13.39 -2.31 -6.14
CA GLN A 439 -13.34 -3.77 -5.94
C GLN A 439 -12.73 -4.23 -4.60
N VAL A 440 -12.68 -3.35 -3.58
CA VAL A 440 -12.19 -3.67 -2.23
C VAL A 440 -13.35 -3.74 -1.25
N LYS A 441 -13.48 -4.87 -0.55
CA LYS A 441 -14.51 -5.11 0.46
C LYS A 441 -13.99 -4.82 1.87
N GLY A 442 -14.31 -3.66 2.43
CA GLY A 442 -13.97 -3.31 3.82
C GLY A 442 -15.05 -3.59 4.86
N THR A 443 -16.03 -4.46 4.56
CA THR A 443 -17.09 -4.82 5.51
C THR A 443 -16.76 -6.13 6.22
N GLY A 444 -16.72 -6.10 7.55
CA GLY A 444 -16.66 -7.28 8.40
C GLY A 444 -17.99 -7.57 9.09
N THR A 445 -18.21 -8.82 9.49
CA THR A 445 -19.43 -9.26 10.18
C THR A 445 -19.15 -9.64 11.64
N LEU A 446 -19.98 -9.15 12.55
CA LEU A 446 -20.02 -9.52 13.97
C LEU A 446 -21.34 -10.23 14.28
N ILE A 447 -21.26 -11.49 14.73
CA ILE A 447 -22.38 -12.19 15.38
C ILE A 447 -22.24 -11.95 16.88
N CYS A 448 -23.22 -11.26 17.45
CA CYS A 448 -23.18 -10.78 18.81
C CYS A 448 -23.51 -11.89 19.82
N ARG A 449 -22.84 -11.83 20.98
CA ARG A 449 -23.31 -12.49 22.21
C ARG A 449 -24.24 -11.55 22.97
N ALA A 450 -24.98 -12.11 23.93
CA ALA A 450 -25.82 -11.30 24.82
C ALA A 450 -24.98 -10.33 25.67
N GLY A 451 -25.41 -9.07 25.68
CA GLY A 451 -24.80 -7.97 26.42
C GLY A 451 -23.66 -7.31 25.64
N ARG A 452 -22.57 -7.00 26.34
CA ARG A 452 -21.38 -6.33 25.80
C ARG A 452 -20.57 -7.22 24.85
N ASN A 453 -20.27 -6.67 23.68
CA ASN A 453 -19.40 -7.20 22.65
C ASN A 453 -18.26 -6.20 22.41
N ASP A 454 -17.02 -6.64 22.54
CA ASP A 454 -15.85 -5.84 22.17
C ASP A 454 -15.32 -6.39 20.83
N TYR A 455 -15.33 -5.53 19.81
CA TYR A 455 -14.87 -5.81 18.46
C TYR A 455 -13.61 -4.99 18.18
N LEU A 456 -12.59 -5.64 17.64
CA LEU A 456 -11.36 -5.01 17.14
C LEU A 456 -11.10 -5.56 15.75
N THR A 457 -10.73 -4.71 14.80
CA THR A 457 -10.38 -5.22 13.47
C THR A 457 -9.16 -6.14 13.52
N CYS A 458 -9.13 -7.22 12.74
CA CYS A 458 -8.01 -8.19 12.79
C CYS A 458 -6.78 -7.73 12.02
N ILE A 459 -6.99 -6.94 10.96
CA ILE A 459 -5.95 -6.35 10.10
C ILE A 459 -6.23 -4.84 10.04
N PRO A 460 -5.18 -4.00 10.05
CA PRO A 460 -5.35 -2.57 9.90
C PRO A 460 -5.79 -2.20 8.49
N GLY A 461 -6.43 -1.04 8.33
CA GLY A 461 -6.86 -0.54 7.03
C GLY A 461 -6.94 0.98 6.99
N ASP A 462 -6.99 1.51 5.78
CA ASP A 462 -7.31 2.90 5.50
C ASP A 462 -8.72 3.23 5.98
N CYS A 463 -8.85 4.29 6.77
CA CYS A 463 -10.11 4.66 7.39
C CYS A 463 -10.28 6.18 7.44
N PHE A 464 -11.37 6.65 6.85
CA PHE A 464 -11.92 7.98 7.08
C PHE A 464 -13.33 7.90 7.66
N TYR A 465 -14.04 6.82 7.33
CA TYR A 465 -15.39 6.51 7.77
C TYR A 465 -15.48 5.12 8.40
N VAL A 466 -16.28 5.01 9.47
CA VAL A 466 -16.76 3.73 10.00
C VAL A 466 -18.28 3.71 9.95
N MET A 467 -18.85 2.77 9.21
CA MET A 467 -20.30 2.55 9.16
C MET A 467 -20.65 1.28 9.94
N VAL A 468 -21.60 1.41 10.86
CA VAL A 468 -22.18 0.27 11.59
C VAL A 468 -23.59 0.07 11.06
N SER A 469 -23.81 -1.03 10.34
CA SER A 469 -25.10 -1.42 9.75
C SER A 469 -25.66 -2.64 10.48
N VAL A 470 -26.91 -2.57 10.93
CA VAL A 470 -27.53 -3.66 11.67
C VAL A 470 -28.32 -4.56 10.73
N ARG A 471 -27.74 -5.73 10.42
CA ARG A 471 -28.37 -6.71 9.53
C ARG A 471 -29.55 -7.42 10.21
N LYS A 472 -29.39 -7.77 11.49
CA LYS A 472 -30.43 -8.47 12.26
C LYS A 472 -30.36 -8.06 13.73
N ALA A 473 -31.47 -7.57 14.25
CA ALA A 473 -31.61 -7.21 15.67
C ALA A 473 -32.85 -7.86 16.28
N SER A 474 -32.67 -8.56 17.39
CA SER A 474 -33.74 -9.10 18.23
C SER A 474 -34.26 -8.05 19.22
N ARG A 475 -33.42 -7.04 19.50
CA ARG A 475 -33.75 -5.82 20.24
C ARG A 475 -32.97 -4.65 19.66
N ARG A 476 -33.22 -3.44 20.19
CA ARG A 476 -32.41 -2.26 19.89
C ARG A 476 -30.97 -2.45 20.38
N ILE A 477 -30.01 -2.20 19.50
CA ILE A 477 -28.55 -2.29 19.70
C ILE A 477 -28.00 -0.89 20.00
N THR A 478 -27.00 -0.79 20.87
CA THR A 478 -26.26 0.47 21.11
C THR A 478 -24.78 0.29 20.78
N VAL A 479 -24.19 1.33 20.18
CA VAL A 479 -22.74 1.46 20.05
C VAL A 479 -22.28 2.33 21.21
N ASP A 480 -21.75 1.69 22.26
CA ASP A 480 -21.39 2.36 23.51
C ASP A 480 -20.08 3.14 23.39
N ASN A 481 -19.16 2.67 22.54
CA ASN A 481 -17.88 3.30 22.31
C ASN A 481 -17.32 2.95 20.92
N ILE A 482 -16.59 3.89 20.32
CA ILE A 482 -15.82 3.71 19.09
C ILE A 482 -14.47 4.40 19.23
N ILE A 483 -13.40 3.68 18.91
CA ILE A 483 -12.02 4.14 18.99
C ILE A 483 -11.29 3.72 17.71
N PHE A 484 -10.40 4.58 17.21
CA PHE A 484 -9.46 4.20 16.16
C PHE A 484 -8.06 4.03 16.77
N GLU A 485 -7.55 2.81 16.72
CA GLU A 485 -6.19 2.47 17.13
C GLU A 485 -5.26 2.78 15.94
N GLU A 486 -4.87 4.04 15.81
CA GLU A 486 -3.98 4.51 14.74
C GLU A 486 -2.61 3.87 14.87
N LEU A 487 -2.14 3.30 13.77
CA LEU A 487 -0.77 2.86 13.63
C LEU A 487 0.05 4.04 13.12
N TYR A 488 1.13 4.33 13.82
CA TYR A 488 2.03 5.41 13.44
C TYR A 488 3.46 5.02 13.72
N ARG A 489 4.37 5.59 12.95
CA ARG A 489 5.80 5.54 13.26
C ARG A 489 6.11 6.71 14.15
N LEU A 490 6.80 6.50 15.26
CA LEU A 490 7.16 7.61 16.14
C LEU A 490 8.24 8.49 15.47
N GLU A 491 7.83 9.59 14.85
CA GLU A 491 8.76 10.54 14.24
C GLU A 491 9.27 11.53 15.29
N ARG A 492 10.58 11.57 15.52
CA ARG A 492 11.19 12.38 16.60
C ARG A 492 11.68 13.75 16.15
N ARG A 493 11.74 14.00 14.83
CA ARG A 493 12.46 15.16 14.25
C ARG A 493 11.80 15.70 12.99
N GLU A 494 10.53 16.07 13.11
CA GLU A 494 9.76 16.59 11.97
C GLU A 494 10.31 17.92 11.47
N CYS A 495 10.43 18.03 10.15
CA CYS A 495 10.61 19.30 9.48
C CYS A 495 9.29 20.07 9.50
N THR A 496 9.38 21.39 9.41
CA THR A 496 8.22 22.27 9.28
C THR A 496 8.35 23.12 8.03
N PHE A 497 7.21 23.48 7.46
CA PHE A 497 7.12 24.40 6.34
C PHE A 497 5.84 25.22 6.47
N SER A 498 5.94 26.51 6.19
CA SER A 498 4.81 27.40 5.99
C SER A 498 5.23 28.51 5.02
N SER A 499 4.26 29.05 4.29
CA SER A 499 4.45 30.15 3.34
C SER A 499 3.23 31.06 3.31
N SER A 500 3.36 32.19 2.61
CA SER A 500 2.24 33.09 2.35
C SER A 500 1.11 32.48 1.50
N ASP A 501 1.37 31.33 0.83
CA ASP A 501 0.37 30.64 0.01
C ASP A 501 -0.30 29.49 0.78
N ALA A 502 -1.61 29.65 1.03
CA ALA A 502 -2.42 28.67 1.74
C ALA A 502 -2.51 27.31 1.02
N LEU A 503 -2.44 27.27 -0.31
CA LEU A 503 -2.49 26.03 -1.08
C LEU A 503 -1.20 25.23 -0.93
N LEU A 504 -0.04 25.89 -0.93
CA LEU A 504 1.24 25.23 -0.68
C LEU A 504 1.32 24.68 0.75
N ASN A 505 0.76 25.40 1.71
CA ASN A 505 0.63 24.92 3.09
C ASN A 505 -0.28 23.67 3.18
N ARG A 506 -1.34 23.60 2.35
CA ARG A 506 -2.19 22.42 2.22
C ARG A 506 -1.44 21.24 1.61
N PHE A 507 -0.67 21.46 0.53
CA PHE A 507 0.15 20.40 -0.07
C PHE A 507 1.13 19.80 0.94
N TRP A 508 1.78 20.66 1.73
CA TRP A 508 2.68 20.22 2.80
C TRP A 508 1.94 19.30 3.78
N GLU A 509 0.77 19.70 4.28
CA GLU A 509 0.06 18.93 5.29
C GLU A 509 -0.49 17.61 4.75
N VAL A 510 -1.09 17.61 3.56
CA VAL A 510 -1.62 16.39 2.93
C VAL A 510 -0.49 15.40 2.62
N GLY A 511 0.63 15.91 2.09
CA GLY A 511 1.80 15.09 1.84
C GLY A 511 2.43 14.54 3.12
N ARG A 512 2.47 15.34 4.19
CA ARG A 512 2.96 14.91 5.52
C ARG A 512 2.11 13.79 6.11
N GLN A 513 0.77 13.92 6.07
CA GLN A 513 -0.13 12.86 6.56
C GLN A 513 -0.05 11.60 5.70
N THR A 514 0.08 11.74 4.38
CA THR A 514 0.25 10.60 3.47
C THR A 514 1.50 9.79 3.81
N LEU A 515 2.62 10.48 4.04
CA LEU A 515 3.90 9.85 4.42
C LEU A 515 3.83 9.17 5.80
N ARG A 516 3.18 9.78 6.81
CA ARG A 516 2.97 9.14 8.12
C ARG A 516 2.23 7.82 8.03
N ARG A 517 1.11 7.81 7.30
CA ARG A 517 0.32 6.59 7.09
C ARG A 517 1.19 5.53 6.41
N SER A 518 1.92 5.91 5.36
CA SER A 518 2.72 4.95 4.61
C SER A 518 3.87 4.38 5.43
N ALA A 519 4.57 5.20 6.21
CA ALA A 519 5.63 4.73 7.11
C ALA A 519 5.13 3.75 8.19
N ALA A 520 3.83 3.77 8.51
CA ALA A 520 3.19 2.80 9.40
C ALA A 520 2.74 1.52 8.66
N PHE A 521 2.35 1.62 7.39
CA PHE A 521 1.92 0.52 6.53
C PHE A 521 3.08 -0.30 5.97
N VAL A 522 4.08 0.37 5.38
CA VAL A 522 5.22 -0.24 4.67
C VAL A 522 5.97 -1.27 5.52
N PRO A 523 6.14 -1.09 6.85
CA PRO A 523 6.71 -2.14 7.68
C PRO A 523 5.82 -3.39 7.75
N LEU A 524 4.49 -3.27 7.70
CA LEU A 524 3.52 -4.35 7.92
C LEU A 524 3.09 -5.09 6.63
N SER A 525 3.62 -4.65 5.49
CA SER A 525 3.04 -4.86 4.18
C SER A 525 3.41 -6.24 3.57
N GLU A 526 3.49 -7.32 4.35
CA GLU A 526 4.35 -8.43 3.90
C GLU A 526 3.66 -9.81 3.89
N SER A 527 2.39 -9.92 4.24
CA SER A 527 1.67 -11.21 4.22
C SER A 527 0.63 -11.36 3.10
N ARG A 528 0.53 -10.42 2.15
CA ARG A 528 -0.58 -10.37 1.20
C ARG A 528 -0.21 -9.71 -0.15
N PRO A 529 -0.77 -10.16 -1.29
CA PRO A 529 -0.53 -9.57 -2.61
C PRO A 529 -0.99 -8.11 -2.83
N ASP A 530 -1.78 -7.49 -1.93
CA ASP A 530 -2.09 -6.03 -1.92
C ASP A 530 -0.88 -5.18 -1.57
N HIS A 531 0.11 -5.74 -0.91
CA HIS A 531 1.11 -4.93 -0.22
C HIS A 531 2.42 -4.75 -0.99
N ASP A 532 2.46 -5.19 -2.25
CA ASP A 532 3.56 -4.96 -3.17
C ASP A 532 3.88 -3.46 -3.28
N CYS A 533 5.11 -3.09 -2.95
CA CYS A 533 5.65 -1.74 -3.15
C CYS A 533 6.68 -1.78 -4.26
N TYR A 534 6.52 -0.93 -5.29
CA TYR A 534 7.54 -0.85 -6.32
C TYR A 534 8.78 -0.12 -5.82
N MET A 535 9.93 -0.44 -6.41
CA MET A 535 11.21 0.19 -6.11
C MET A 535 11.16 1.70 -6.31
N LEU A 536 10.55 2.19 -7.40
CA LEU A 536 10.37 3.62 -7.63
C LEU A 536 9.45 4.28 -6.59
N ASP A 537 8.33 3.64 -6.21
CA ASP A 537 7.49 4.12 -5.12
C ASP A 537 8.30 4.25 -3.82
N ALA A 538 9.10 3.23 -3.49
CA ALA A 538 9.93 3.19 -2.30
C ALA A 538 11.05 4.25 -2.30
N TYR A 539 11.66 4.50 -3.46
CA TYR A 539 12.65 5.56 -3.62
C TYR A 539 12.05 6.93 -3.29
N ILE A 540 10.93 7.27 -3.93
CA ILE A 540 10.35 8.61 -3.79
C ILE A 540 9.78 8.79 -2.37
N ASP A 541 9.16 7.76 -1.80
CA ASP A 541 8.73 7.73 -0.40
C ASP A 541 9.91 7.93 0.56
N ALA A 542 10.99 7.17 0.41
CA ALA A 542 12.18 7.27 1.27
C ALA A 542 12.80 8.67 1.27
N VAL A 543 12.90 9.30 0.09
CA VAL A 543 13.42 10.66 -0.06
C VAL A 543 12.51 11.69 0.64
N ASN A 544 11.20 11.55 0.48
CA ASN A 544 10.25 12.46 1.14
C ASN A 544 10.16 12.22 2.65
N MET A 545 10.30 10.98 3.13
CA MET A 545 10.39 10.67 4.56
C MET A 545 11.61 11.33 5.20
N ALA A 546 12.76 11.33 4.51
CA ALA A 546 13.94 12.06 4.96
C ALA A 546 13.70 13.59 4.97
N ALA A 547 13.05 14.12 3.92
CA ALA A 547 12.78 15.55 3.80
C ALA A 547 11.75 16.07 4.83
N VAL A 548 10.72 15.28 5.15
CA VAL A 548 9.60 15.71 6.02
C VAL A 548 9.82 15.33 7.47
N PHE A 549 10.40 14.16 7.76
CA PHE A 549 10.54 13.65 9.14
C PHE A 549 11.98 13.56 9.62
N GLY A 550 12.96 13.86 8.77
CA GLY A 550 14.37 13.64 9.08
C GLY A 550 14.67 12.17 9.37
N ASP A 551 13.87 11.24 8.84
CA ASP A 551 13.97 9.81 9.13
C ASP A 551 14.94 9.11 8.16
N PHE A 552 16.23 9.36 8.40
CA PHE A 552 17.30 8.77 7.61
C PHE A 552 17.40 7.24 7.81
N ASP A 553 16.98 6.74 8.96
CA ASP A 553 16.97 5.30 9.25
C ASP A 553 15.93 4.58 8.38
N TYR A 554 14.72 5.14 8.24
CA TYR A 554 13.70 4.67 7.30
C TYR A 554 14.24 4.66 5.87
N MET A 555 14.79 5.80 5.42
CA MET A 555 15.33 5.94 4.08
C MET A 555 16.43 4.90 3.78
N THR A 556 17.35 4.66 4.71
CA THR A 556 18.40 3.63 4.58
C THR A 556 17.82 2.23 4.63
N ALA A 557 16.92 1.93 5.56
CA ALA A 557 16.30 0.61 5.63
C ALA A 557 15.60 0.25 4.32
N ARG A 558 14.82 1.16 3.72
CA ARG A 558 14.14 0.92 2.44
C ARG A 558 15.10 0.59 1.30
N LEU A 559 16.20 1.34 1.17
CA LEU A 559 17.23 1.04 0.17
C LEU A 559 17.85 -0.36 0.40
N ARG A 560 18.17 -0.68 1.65
CA ARG A 560 18.73 -1.99 2.02
C ARG A 560 17.80 -3.14 1.65
N GLN A 561 16.50 -2.99 1.87
CA GLN A 561 15.52 -4.04 1.57
C GLN A 561 15.57 -4.46 0.08
N PHE A 562 15.66 -3.50 -0.84
CA PHE A 562 15.79 -3.79 -2.27
C PHE A 562 17.17 -4.34 -2.63
N ILE A 563 18.25 -3.79 -2.07
CA ILE A 563 19.60 -4.31 -2.30
C ILE A 563 19.72 -5.77 -1.82
N ASP A 564 19.18 -6.09 -0.65
CA ASP A 564 19.21 -7.44 -0.08
C ASP A 564 18.28 -8.41 -0.85
N ALA A 565 17.44 -7.90 -1.75
CA ALA A 565 16.59 -8.67 -2.69
C ALA A 565 17.29 -8.99 -4.01
N GLN A 566 18.48 -8.44 -4.24
CA GLN A 566 19.22 -8.59 -5.50
C GLN A 566 19.50 -10.07 -5.79
N LEU A 567 19.25 -10.46 -7.04
CA LEU A 567 19.51 -11.79 -7.55
C LEU A 567 20.98 -11.95 -7.95
N GLU A 568 21.44 -13.19 -8.07
CA GLU A 568 22.83 -13.51 -8.38
C GLU A 568 23.28 -13.01 -9.77
N ASN A 569 22.33 -12.71 -10.66
CA ASN A 569 22.59 -12.13 -11.98
C ASN A 569 22.66 -10.59 -11.98
N GLY A 570 22.42 -9.93 -10.84
CA GLY A 570 22.43 -8.48 -10.68
C GLY A 570 21.09 -7.77 -10.83
N ASP A 571 20.04 -8.48 -11.23
CA ASP A 571 18.68 -7.94 -11.24
C ASP A 571 18.17 -7.71 -9.81
N ILE A 572 17.46 -6.61 -9.60
CA ILE A 572 16.73 -6.34 -8.36
C ILE A 572 15.25 -6.37 -8.70
N PRO A 573 14.46 -7.26 -8.05
CA PRO A 573 13.04 -7.34 -8.30
C PRO A 573 12.38 -5.98 -8.11
N ALA A 574 11.53 -5.59 -9.07
CA ALA A 574 10.84 -4.30 -9.03
C ALA A 574 9.88 -4.18 -7.85
N LEU A 575 9.51 -5.33 -7.26
CA LEU A 575 8.67 -5.47 -6.09
C LEU A 575 9.45 -6.16 -4.98
N THR A 576 9.42 -5.57 -3.79
CA THR A 576 9.81 -6.25 -2.55
C THR A 576 8.56 -6.69 -1.79
N TYR A 577 8.61 -7.86 -1.15
CA TYR A 577 7.62 -8.37 -0.18
C TYR A 577 6.29 -8.98 -0.70
N GLY A 578 6.26 -9.44 -1.95
CA GLY A 578 5.13 -10.18 -2.51
C GLY A 578 5.32 -11.70 -2.58
N VAL A 579 4.21 -12.41 -2.81
CA VAL A 579 4.23 -13.75 -3.45
C VAL A 579 4.58 -13.64 -4.95
N ARG A 580 4.51 -12.42 -5.49
CA ARG A 580 4.82 -12.05 -6.86
C ARG A 580 6.26 -11.57 -6.96
N HIS A 581 6.98 -12.14 -7.90
CA HIS A 581 8.29 -11.69 -8.32
C HIS A 581 8.15 -11.08 -9.71
N ALA A 582 8.64 -9.86 -9.89
CA ALA A 582 8.55 -9.16 -11.18
C ALA A 582 9.86 -8.42 -11.47
N SER A 583 10.61 -8.91 -12.44
CA SER A 583 11.74 -8.18 -13.02
C SER A 583 11.19 -7.09 -13.95
N GLN A 584 11.44 -5.83 -13.59
CA GLN A 584 11.09 -4.69 -14.43
C GLN A 584 12.27 -3.72 -14.51
N ILE A 585 12.94 -3.74 -15.65
CA ILE A 585 14.26 -3.13 -15.84
C ILE A 585 14.30 -1.61 -15.57
N HIS A 586 13.20 -0.91 -15.82
CA HIS A 586 13.14 0.54 -15.69
C HIS A 586 13.32 1.04 -14.25
N HIS A 587 13.02 0.22 -13.24
CA HIS A 587 13.24 0.57 -11.84
C HIS A 587 14.73 0.64 -11.50
N LEU A 588 15.52 -0.26 -12.08
CA LEU A 588 16.96 -0.39 -11.80
C LEU A 588 17.76 0.84 -12.19
N PHE A 589 17.32 1.59 -13.20
CA PHE A 589 18.01 2.80 -13.65
C PHE A 589 18.11 3.88 -12.57
N PHE A 590 17.23 3.82 -11.56
CA PHE A 590 17.20 4.76 -10.44
C PHE A 590 18.01 4.30 -9.22
N LEU A 591 18.56 3.07 -9.22
CA LEU A 591 19.38 2.56 -8.12
C LEU A 591 20.53 3.50 -7.73
N PRO A 592 21.43 3.94 -8.64
CA PRO A 592 22.53 4.84 -8.28
C PRO A 592 22.03 6.21 -7.80
N ILE A 593 20.93 6.71 -8.36
CA ILE A 593 20.28 7.96 -7.91
C ILE A 593 19.83 7.80 -6.46
N TRP A 594 19.17 6.70 -6.12
CA TRP A 594 18.69 6.42 -4.77
C TRP A 594 19.84 6.24 -3.78
N ILE A 595 20.88 5.47 -4.13
CA ILE A 595 22.10 5.31 -3.32
C ILE A 595 22.71 6.67 -3.01
N PHE A 596 22.86 7.53 -4.02
CA PHE A 596 23.48 8.83 -3.84
C PHE A 596 22.61 9.78 -3.00
N TYR A 597 21.29 9.81 -3.24
CA TYR A 597 20.35 10.57 -2.41
C TYR A 597 20.41 10.13 -0.94
N ASN A 598 20.45 8.83 -0.69
CA ASN A 598 20.58 8.29 0.66
C ASN A 598 21.82 8.83 1.37
N TYR A 599 22.96 8.81 0.69
CA TYR A 599 24.21 9.38 1.20
C TYR A 599 24.15 10.90 1.39
N ARG A 600 23.59 11.64 0.42
CA ARG A 600 23.51 13.11 0.49
C ARG A 600 22.69 13.60 1.67
N PHE A 601 21.59 12.92 2.01
CA PHE A 601 20.79 13.27 3.19
C PHE A 601 21.43 12.80 4.51
N SER A 602 21.90 11.55 4.57
CA SER A 602 22.36 10.92 5.82
C SER A 602 23.82 11.18 6.19
N ALA A 603 24.66 11.55 5.21
CA ALA A 603 26.13 11.50 5.28
C ALA A 603 26.70 10.15 5.75
N ASN A 604 25.96 9.05 5.55
CA ASN A 604 26.36 7.72 5.99
C ASN A 604 27.28 7.07 4.94
N ARG A 605 28.59 7.32 5.06
CA ARG A 605 29.60 6.74 4.17
C ARG A 605 29.70 5.21 4.25
N VAL A 606 29.46 4.63 5.44
CA VAL A 606 29.49 3.17 5.62
C VAL A 606 28.41 2.49 4.78
N GLU A 607 27.20 3.06 4.76
CA GLU A 607 26.12 2.51 3.94
C GLU A 607 26.35 2.73 2.44
N LEU A 608 26.91 3.88 2.07
CA LEU A 608 27.31 4.14 0.69
C LEU A 608 28.28 3.07 0.20
N GLU A 609 29.36 2.83 0.94
CA GLU A 609 30.39 1.82 0.61
C GLU A 609 29.80 0.40 0.56
N ARG A 610 28.88 0.07 1.48
CA ARG A 610 28.14 -1.21 1.48
C ARG A 610 27.32 -1.41 0.20
N SER A 611 26.75 -0.34 -0.35
CA SER A 611 25.88 -0.39 -1.52
C SER A 611 26.65 -0.54 -2.85
N VAL A 612 27.97 -0.29 -2.85
CA VAL A 612 28.79 -0.31 -4.07
C VAL A 612 28.79 -1.67 -4.74
N SER A 613 28.90 -2.77 -3.99
CA SER A 613 28.91 -4.12 -4.59
C SER A 613 27.60 -4.46 -5.31
N ALA A 614 26.48 -3.99 -4.78
CA ALA A 614 25.18 -4.18 -5.43
C ALA A 614 25.03 -3.32 -6.68
N LEU A 615 25.57 -2.09 -6.65
CA LEU A 615 25.65 -1.22 -7.83
C LEU A 615 26.54 -1.83 -8.91
N ASP A 616 27.70 -2.39 -8.55
CA ASP A 616 28.61 -3.08 -9.47
C ASP A 616 27.90 -4.24 -10.17
N LEU A 617 27.21 -5.09 -9.41
CA LEU A 617 26.51 -6.25 -9.96
C LEU A 617 25.35 -5.83 -10.89
N THR A 618 24.62 -4.76 -10.54
CA THR A 618 23.56 -4.21 -11.41
C THR A 618 24.15 -3.59 -12.70
N ARG A 619 25.30 -2.92 -12.61
CA ARG A 619 26.01 -2.39 -13.78
C ARG A 619 26.46 -3.53 -14.70
N GLU A 620 27.05 -4.57 -14.14
CA GLU A 620 27.48 -5.77 -14.87
C GLU A 620 26.30 -6.49 -15.53
N TYR A 621 25.15 -6.56 -14.87
CA TYR A 621 23.90 -7.07 -15.45
C TYR A 621 23.52 -6.33 -16.74
N PHE A 622 23.52 -4.99 -16.73
CA PHE A 622 23.24 -4.21 -17.93
C PHE A 622 24.31 -4.34 -19.01
N GLU A 623 25.59 -4.31 -18.63
CA GLU A 623 26.70 -4.45 -19.58
C GLU A 623 26.68 -5.81 -20.28
N ALA A 624 26.28 -6.88 -19.58
CA ALA A 624 26.13 -8.22 -20.14
C ALA A 624 24.97 -8.32 -21.15
N MET A 625 24.02 -7.39 -21.14
CA MET A 625 22.90 -7.33 -22.10
C MET A 625 23.17 -6.43 -23.31
N LEU A 626 24.33 -5.77 -23.36
CA LEU A 626 24.70 -4.96 -24.52
C LEU A 626 24.95 -5.85 -25.74
N ASP A 627 24.35 -5.47 -26.86
CA ASP A 627 24.61 -6.10 -28.15
C ASP A 627 26.02 -5.74 -28.64
N GLU A 628 26.78 -6.74 -29.09
CA GLU A 628 28.19 -6.55 -29.46
C GLU A 628 28.38 -5.69 -30.72
N GLU A 629 27.41 -5.71 -31.65
CA GLU A 629 27.47 -4.98 -32.92
C GLU A 629 27.10 -3.51 -32.73
N THR A 630 25.96 -3.25 -32.10
CA THR A 630 25.44 -1.90 -31.89
C THR A 630 26.04 -1.21 -30.66
N GLY A 631 26.47 -1.98 -29.65
CA GLY A 631 26.87 -1.46 -28.35
C GLY A 631 25.71 -0.87 -27.54
N LEU A 632 24.48 -1.26 -27.83
CA LEU A 632 23.24 -0.77 -27.22
C LEU A 632 22.44 -1.91 -26.59
N LEU A 633 21.47 -1.56 -25.74
CA LEU A 633 20.43 -2.47 -25.29
C LEU A 633 19.40 -2.64 -26.41
N VAL A 634 19.45 -3.79 -27.08
CA VAL A 634 18.58 -4.17 -28.20
C VAL A 634 17.58 -5.19 -27.68
N ASP A 635 16.30 -5.02 -28.04
CA ASP A 635 15.16 -5.94 -27.87
C ASP A 635 15.07 -6.66 -26.49
N VAL A 636 15.62 -6.05 -25.45
CA VAL A 636 15.78 -6.64 -24.12
C VAL A 636 14.46 -7.15 -23.54
N GLU A 637 13.37 -6.41 -23.75
CA GLU A 637 12.04 -6.80 -23.27
C GLU A 637 11.52 -8.08 -23.96
N THR A 638 11.63 -8.17 -25.28
CA THR A 638 11.12 -9.30 -26.05
C THR A 638 12.06 -10.51 -25.95
N ARG A 639 13.37 -10.30 -26.02
CA ARG A 639 14.40 -11.34 -25.94
C ARG A 639 14.40 -12.05 -24.60
N PHE A 640 14.23 -11.31 -23.50
CA PHE A 640 14.33 -11.85 -22.15
C PHE A 640 12.98 -11.93 -21.41
N GLY A 641 11.87 -11.53 -22.06
CA GLY A 641 10.55 -11.51 -21.43
C GLY A 641 10.44 -10.54 -20.25
N LEU A 642 11.18 -9.42 -20.31
CA LEU A 642 11.17 -8.39 -19.27
C LEU A 642 10.06 -7.39 -19.56
N HIS A 643 9.33 -6.98 -18.52
CA HIS A 643 8.24 -6.02 -18.66
C HIS A 643 8.67 -4.62 -18.23
N SER A 644 8.30 -3.60 -19.01
CA SER A 644 8.41 -2.19 -18.63
C SER A 644 7.05 -1.54 -18.50
N ARG A 645 6.94 -0.58 -17.58
CA ARG A 645 5.72 0.22 -17.37
C ARG A 645 5.88 1.67 -17.84
N LEU A 646 7.11 2.16 -18.04
CA LEU A 646 7.36 3.55 -18.46
C LEU A 646 7.00 3.84 -19.91
N SER A 647 7.18 2.89 -20.83
CA SER A 647 6.86 3.07 -22.25
C SER A 647 6.01 1.90 -22.74
N TYR A 648 4.80 2.18 -23.23
CA TYR A 648 3.85 1.17 -23.70
C TYR A 648 3.96 0.92 -25.21
N GLY A 649 3.98 -0.33 -25.65
CA GLY A 649 3.87 -0.71 -27.07
C GLY A 649 4.53 -2.05 -27.39
N GLU A 650 4.20 -2.63 -28.54
CA GLU A 650 4.81 -3.88 -29.02
C GLU A 650 6.18 -3.59 -29.65
N PHE A 651 7.22 -3.49 -28.82
CA PHE A 651 8.60 -3.59 -29.31
C PHE A 651 8.78 -4.94 -30.01
N GLN A 652 9.56 -4.96 -31.08
CA GLN A 652 9.85 -6.11 -31.93
C GLN A 652 11.29 -6.59 -31.72
N GLU A 653 11.57 -7.80 -32.16
CA GLU A 653 12.94 -8.32 -32.20
C GLU A 653 13.85 -7.39 -33.03
N GLY A 654 15.05 -7.13 -32.54
CA GLY A 654 16.01 -6.19 -33.14
C GLY A 654 15.72 -4.70 -32.90
N ASP A 655 14.64 -4.32 -32.22
CA ASP A 655 14.42 -2.91 -31.88
C ASP A 655 15.44 -2.38 -30.88
N ILE A 656 15.75 -1.08 -31.00
CA ILE A 656 16.60 -0.35 -30.06
C ILE A 656 15.70 0.68 -29.36
N PRO A 657 15.15 0.38 -28.17
CA PRO A 657 14.26 1.31 -27.49
C PRO A 657 15.02 2.55 -27.00
N THR A 658 14.60 3.74 -27.40
CA THR A 658 15.21 5.01 -26.97
C THR A 658 15.15 5.18 -25.46
N TYR A 659 13.98 4.95 -24.88
CA TYR A 659 13.76 5.16 -23.45
C TYR A 659 14.73 4.31 -22.61
N LEU A 660 15.00 3.06 -23.04
CA LEU A 660 15.83 2.10 -22.32
C LEU A 660 17.30 2.53 -22.32
N ASN A 661 17.83 2.86 -23.51
CA ASN A 661 19.23 3.27 -23.67
C ASN A 661 19.49 4.65 -23.06
N ALA A 662 18.56 5.58 -23.17
CA ALA A 662 18.69 6.89 -22.54
C ALA A 662 18.67 6.80 -21.01
N MET A 663 17.80 5.95 -20.43
CA MET A 663 17.81 5.70 -18.99
C MET A 663 19.06 4.94 -18.53
N PHE A 664 19.64 4.08 -19.39
CA PHE A 664 20.93 3.46 -19.08
C PHE A 664 22.07 4.48 -19.06
N CYS A 665 22.08 5.48 -19.95
CA CYS A 665 22.97 6.63 -19.83
C CYS A 665 22.80 7.34 -18.48
N ARG A 666 21.55 7.58 -18.04
CA ARG A 666 21.29 8.19 -16.73
C ARG A 666 21.87 7.36 -15.59
N PHE A 667 21.67 6.04 -15.62
CA PHE A 667 22.20 5.11 -14.64
C PHE A 667 23.72 5.21 -14.56
N LEU A 668 24.42 5.14 -15.69
CA LEU A 668 25.88 5.19 -15.74
C LEU A 668 26.45 6.52 -15.22
N LEU A 669 25.85 7.64 -15.63
CA LEU A 669 26.26 8.97 -15.15
C LEU A 669 26.06 9.11 -13.64
N SER A 670 24.93 8.62 -13.12
CA SER A 670 24.63 8.65 -11.68
C SER A 670 25.54 7.69 -10.89
N ALA A 671 25.88 6.53 -11.46
CA ALA A 671 26.81 5.58 -10.87
C ALA A 671 28.23 6.17 -10.78
N ALA A 672 28.65 6.93 -11.80
CA ALA A 672 29.93 7.63 -11.78
C ALA A 672 30.07 8.60 -10.60
N ASP A 673 28.99 9.28 -10.21
CA ASP A 673 28.99 10.17 -9.03
C ASP A 673 29.14 9.40 -7.72
N VAL A 674 28.49 8.24 -7.60
CA VAL A 674 28.71 7.31 -6.47
C VAL A 674 30.18 6.89 -6.41
N TYR A 675 30.73 6.39 -7.52
CA TYR A 675 32.12 5.92 -7.59
C TYR A 675 33.14 7.01 -7.27
N ARG A 676 32.91 8.26 -7.70
CA ARG A 676 33.78 9.40 -7.35
C ARG A 676 33.83 9.62 -5.84
N VAL A 677 32.69 9.55 -5.16
CA VAL A 677 32.62 9.78 -3.71
C VAL A 677 33.27 8.65 -2.91
N VAL A 678 33.17 7.40 -3.38
CA VAL A 678 33.87 6.25 -2.76
C VAL A 678 35.30 6.08 -3.27
N GLU A 679 35.84 7.05 -4.00
CA GLU A 679 37.23 7.09 -4.47
C GLU A 679 37.60 5.93 -5.41
N LEU A 680 36.68 5.54 -6.29
CA LEU A 680 36.87 4.54 -7.37
C LEU A 680 36.89 5.22 -8.76
N PRO A 681 37.95 5.96 -9.12
CA PRO A 681 38.00 6.79 -10.33
C PRO A 681 37.93 5.98 -11.62
N ASP A 682 38.49 4.75 -11.65
CA ASP A 682 38.47 3.90 -12.85
C ASP A 682 37.05 3.45 -13.20
N SER A 683 36.25 3.03 -12.21
CA SER A 683 34.84 2.68 -12.38
C SER A 683 34.02 3.89 -12.82
N ALA A 684 34.28 5.08 -12.23
CA ALA A 684 33.63 6.31 -12.64
C ALA A 684 33.94 6.67 -14.10
N TYR A 685 35.21 6.57 -14.51
CA TYR A 685 35.64 6.85 -15.87
C TYR A 685 35.06 5.86 -16.88
N HIS A 686 35.02 4.56 -16.53
CA HIS A 686 34.37 3.52 -17.33
C HIS A 686 32.91 3.85 -17.60
N CYS A 687 32.15 4.22 -16.55
CA CYS A 687 30.74 4.57 -16.67
C CYS A 687 30.52 5.78 -17.60
N ILE A 688 31.32 6.85 -17.44
CA ILE A 688 31.21 8.05 -18.28
C ILE A 688 31.51 7.73 -19.75
N ARG A 689 32.57 6.97 -20.01
CA ARG A 689 32.95 6.55 -21.37
C ARG A 689 31.86 5.68 -22.01
N LEU A 690 31.29 4.75 -21.25
CA LEU A 690 30.22 3.89 -21.74
C LEU A 690 28.96 4.72 -22.04
N ALA A 691 28.57 5.64 -21.16
CA ALA A 691 27.44 6.55 -21.39
C ALA A 691 27.63 7.40 -22.65
N GLN A 692 28.83 7.94 -22.88
CA GLN A 692 29.16 8.67 -24.11
C GLN A 692 29.02 7.80 -25.36
N LYS A 693 29.50 6.55 -25.32
CA LYS A 693 29.37 5.60 -26.43
C LYS A 693 27.90 5.30 -26.72
N ILE A 694 27.11 5.00 -25.69
CA ILE A 694 25.68 4.70 -25.81
C ILE A 694 24.92 5.89 -26.36
N ALA A 695 25.16 7.10 -25.84
CA ALA A 695 24.51 8.31 -26.35
C ALA A 695 24.83 8.55 -27.84
N GLN A 696 26.10 8.41 -28.24
CA GLN A 696 26.51 8.55 -29.64
C GLN A 696 25.84 7.53 -30.56
N GLN A 697 25.80 6.26 -30.15
CA GLN A 697 25.15 5.21 -30.93
C GLN A 697 23.63 5.42 -30.98
N LEU A 698 23.00 5.72 -29.85
CA LEU A 698 21.56 5.95 -29.80
C LEU A 698 21.14 7.13 -30.70
N THR A 699 21.90 8.23 -30.70
CA THR A 699 21.68 9.34 -31.63
C THR A 699 21.80 8.89 -33.09
N ALA A 700 22.78 8.05 -33.43
CA ALA A 700 22.96 7.57 -34.79
C ALA A 700 21.79 6.69 -35.30
N TYR A 701 21.15 5.93 -34.42
CA TYR A 701 20.06 5.01 -34.80
C TYR A 701 18.66 5.64 -34.69
N ASN A 702 18.42 6.49 -33.69
CA ASN A 702 17.06 6.86 -33.27
C ASN A 702 16.77 8.36 -33.31
N TYR A 703 17.77 9.24 -33.45
CA TYR A 703 17.53 10.68 -33.53
C TYR A 703 17.14 11.10 -34.95
N ASP A 704 15.96 11.71 -35.09
CA ASP A 704 15.48 12.23 -36.35
C ASP A 704 15.85 13.72 -36.47
N PRO A 705 16.78 14.08 -37.37
CA PRO A 705 17.19 15.47 -37.54
C PRO A 705 16.14 16.34 -38.22
N GLU A 706 15.11 15.77 -38.87
CA GLU A 706 14.05 16.55 -39.52
C GLU A 706 13.03 17.10 -38.50
N VAL A 707 12.77 16.33 -37.45
CA VAL A 707 11.84 16.73 -36.38
C VAL A 707 12.56 17.10 -35.08
N GLU A 708 13.88 17.00 -35.03
CA GLU A 708 14.74 17.30 -33.87
C GLU A 708 14.34 16.56 -32.58
N LEU A 709 13.87 15.32 -32.73
CA LEU A 709 13.41 14.45 -31.65
C LEU A 709 13.91 13.02 -31.86
N PHE A 710 13.98 12.26 -30.78
CA PHE A 710 14.18 10.82 -30.85
C PHE A 710 12.88 10.10 -31.20
N SER A 711 12.96 9.21 -32.18
CA SER A 711 11.96 8.16 -32.38
C SER A 711 12.13 7.10 -31.28
N ARG A 712 11.06 6.45 -30.85
CA ARG A 712 11.11 5.35 -29.87
C ARG A 712 11.96 4.16 -30.30
N TRP A 713 12.04 3.94 -31.61
CA TRP A 713 12.75 2.84 -32.26
C TRP A 713 13.61 3.38 -33.41
N PRO A 714 14.55 2.58 -33.95
CA PRO A 714 15.46 3.02 -35.00
C PRO A 714 14.73 3.57 -36.23
N LEU A 715 15.28 4.62 -36.83
CA LEU A 715 14.75 5.21 -38.06
C LEU A 715 14.91 4.29 -39.29
N SER A 716 15.79 3.30 -39.19
CA SER A 716 15.98 2.27 -40.22
C SER A 716 14.86 1.21 -40.24
N GLN A 717 13.98 1.19 -39.24
CA GLN A 717 12.85 0.25 -39.20
C GLN A 717 11.87 0.51 -40.35
N LYS A 718 11.16 -0.54 -40.78
CA LYS A 718 10.17 -0.44 -41.87
C LYS A 718 8.88 0.28 -41.46
N ARG A 719 8.65 0.45 -40.15
CA ARG A 719 7.48 1.14 -39.60
C ARG A 719 7.74 2.64 -39.48
N GLU A 720 6.67 3.42 -39.43
CA GLU A 720 6.76 4.86 -39.24
C GLU A 720 7.51 5.20 -37.93
N PRO A 721 8.36 6.24 -37.92
CA PRO A 721 8.95 6.77 -36.68
C PRO A 721 7.88 7.20 -35.68
N ASP A 722 8.10 6.97 -34.38
CA ASP A 722 7.20 7.37 -33.30
C ASP A 722 7.94 8.30 -32.32
N HIS A 723 7.67 9.61 -32.44
CA HIS A 723 8.32 10.68 -31.68
C HIS A 723 7.50 11.06 -30.44
N ASN A 724 7.30 10.10 -29.53
CA ASN A 724 6.44 10.30 -28.36
C ASN A 724 7.11 11.08 -27.22
N LEU A 725 6.32 11.43 -26.20
CA LEU A 725 6.78 12.20 -25.05
C LEU A 725 7.80 11.39 -24.24
N PHE A 726 7.53 10.12 -23.97
CA PHE A 726 8.39 9.32 -23.08
C PHE A 726 9.79 9.07 -23.63
N ALA A 727 9.94 8.80 -24.93
CA ALA A 727 11.25 8.62 -25.55
C ALA A 727 12.11 9.88 -25.36
N ASN A 728 11.52 11.05 -25.58
CA ASN A 728 12.22 12.33 -25.53
C ASN A 728 12.40 12.85 -24.10
N PHE A 729 11.46 12.59 -23.19
CA PHE A 729 11.65 12.81 -21.76
C PHE A 729 12.84 11.98 -21.25
N CYS A 730 12.90 10.68 -21.56
CA CYS A 730 14.03 9.84 -21.17
C CYS A 730 15.33 10.29 -21.84
N ALA A 731 15.31 10.72 -23.10
CA ALA A 731 16.49 11.25 -23.80
C ALA A 731 17.04 12.52 -23.12
N MET A 732 16.17 13.45 -22.73
CA MET A 732 16.55 14.65 -21.97
C MET A 732 17.04 14.30 -20.56
N PHE A 733 16.27 13.49 -19.82
CA PHE A 733 16.62 13.07 -18.47
C PHE A 733 17.94 12.26 -18.42
N GLY A 734 18.18 11.45 -19.46
CA GLY A 734 19.39 10.66 -19.67
C GLY A 734 20.63 11.45 -20.11
N GLY A 735 20.47 12.74 -20.43
CA GLY A 735 21.55 13.57 -20.97
C GLY A 735 21.99 13.17 -22.38
N VAL A 736 21.12 12.50 -23.14
CA VAL A 736 21.36 12.14 -24.56
C VAL A 736 20.88 13.27 -25.47
N LEU A 737 19.68 13.80 -25.21
CA LEU A 737 19.21 15.02 -25.85
C LEU A 737 19.89 16.23 -25.18
N SER A 738 20.43 17.15 -25.97
CA SER A 738 21.19 18.28 -25.44
C SER A 738 20.27 19.30 -24.76
N LEU A 739 20.82 20.07 -23.82
CA LEU A 739 20.07 21.14 -23.16
C LEU A 739 19.61 22.23 -24.15
N GLU A 740 20.36 22.44 -25.23
CA GLU A 740 20.01 23.37 -26.32
C GLU A 740 18.69 22.97 -27.01
N SER A 741 18.36 21.68 -27.05
CA SER A 741 17.10 21.16 -27.61
C SER A 741 15.92 21.24 -26.64
N PHE A 742 16.09 21.78 -25.43
CA PHE A 742 15.04 21.79 -24.40
C PHE A 742 13.78 22.53 -24.87
N GLU A 743 13.91 23.73 -25.45
CA GLU A 743 12.75 24.51 -25.88
C GLU A 743 11.92 23.74 -26.92
N HIS A 744 12.59 23.11 -27.90
CA HIS A 744 11.92 22.34 -28.94
C HIS A 744 11.22 21.10 -28.37
N PHE A 745 11.91 20.33 -27.52
CA PHE A 745 11.30 19.23 -26.76
C PHE A 745 10.06 19.70 -25.99
N PHE A 746 10.21 20.80 -25.26
CA PHE A 746 9.16 21.34 -24.40
C PHE A 746 7.93 21.74 -25.22
N TYR A 747 8.09 22.56 -26.27
CA TYR A 747 6.97 23.01 -27.10
C TYR A 747 6.37 21.91 -27.98
N SER A 748 7.05 20.77 -28.14
CA SER A 748 6.48 19.60 -28.82
C SER A 748 5.39 18.92 -27.99
N PHE A 749 5.55 18.85 -26.66
CA PHE A 749 4.67 18.05 -25.79
C PHE A 749 3.90 18.84 -24.72
N PHE A 750 4.25 20.10 -24.49
CA PHE A 750 3.67 20.93 -23.43
C PHE A 750 3.17 22.28 -23.95
N ASN A 751 2.18 22.83 -23.25
CA ASN A 751 1.72 24.21 -23.40
C ASN A 751 2.36 25.10 -22.35
N TYR A 752 2.55 26.37 -22.69
CA TYR A 752 2.98 27.36 -21.71
C TYR A 752 1.90 27.65 -20.66
N ASP A 753 0.62 27.52 -21.01
CA ASP A 753 -0.53 27.75 -20.13
C ASP A 753 -1.46 26.52 -20.08
N PRO A 754 -2.33 26.40 -19.05
CA PRO A 754 -3.27 25.29 -18.94
C PRO A 754 -4.18 25.11 -20.18
N PRO A 755 -4.49 23.86 -20.59
CA PRO A 755 -3.97 22.61 -20.03
C PRO A 755 -2.50 22.39 -20.42
N PHE A 756 -1.64 22.15 -19.42
CA PHE A 756 -0.19 22.09 -19.63
C PHE A 756 0.27 20.90 -20.46
N ASP A 757 -0.33 19.72 -20.26
CA ASP A 757 0.04 18.50 -20.97
C ASP A 757 -0.68 18.39 -22.33
N ARG A 758 0.04 17.99 -23.39
CA ARG A 758 -0.56 17.67 -24.71
C ARG A 758 -0.64 16.18 -25.01
N SER A 759 0.08 15.36 -24.25
CA SER A 759 0.16 13.92 -24.46
C SER A 759 -0.56 13.16 -23.35
N SER A 760 -1.36 12.16 -23.72
CA SER A 760 -1.95 11.22 -22.75
C SER A 760 -0.89 10.41 -22.00
N GLU A 761 0.33 10.31 -22.53
CA GLU A 761 1.45 9.65 -21.87
C GLU A 761 1.86 10.34 -20.56
N SER A 762 1.61 11.65 -20.43
CA SER A 762 1.85 12.39 -19.18
C SER A 762 1.05 11.84 -18.00
N GLN A 763 -0.06 11.12 -18.25
CA GLN A 763 -0.88 10.50 -17.21
C GLN A 763 -0.19 9.33 -16.49
N HIS A 764 0.98 8.90 -17.00
CA HIS A 764 1.76 7.86 -16.36
C HIS A 764 2.15 8.29 -14.93
N PRO A 765 1.94 7.45 -13.91
CA PRO A 765 2.00 7.94 -12.54
C PRO A 765 3.35 8.45 -12.02
N TYR A 766 4.48 7.88 -12.46
CA TYR A 766 5.80 8.39 -12.08
C TYR A 766 6.23 9.65 -12.86
N PHE A 767 5.52 10.00 -13.95
CA PHE A 767 5.95 11.04 -14.86
C PHE A 767 6.11 12.38 -14.14
N HIS A 768 5.08 12.82 -13.43
CA HIS A 768 5.06 14.16 -12.83
C HIS A 768 6.19 14.39 -11.81
N PHE A 769 6.46 13.43 -10.93
CA PHE A 769 7.54 13.57 -9.95
C PHE A 769 8.92 13.64 -10.65
N LEU A 770 9.19 12.73 -11.59
CA LEU A 770 10.48 12.67 -12.29
C LEU A 770 10.67 13.85 -13.25
N PHE A 771 9.59 14.32 -13.87
CA PHE A 771 9.58 15.51 -14.70
C PHE A 771 9.87 16.77 -13.88
N MET A 772 9.33 16.87 -12.65
CA MET A 772 9.70 17.97 -11.74
C MET A 772 11.18 17.92 -11.34
N GLU A 773 11.72 16.73 -10.99
CA GLU A 773 13.16 16.58 -10.72
C GLU A 773 14.00 17.06 -11.91
N MET A 774 13.61 16.72 -13.14
CA MET A 774 14.29 17.16 -14.36
C MET A 774 14.21 18.69 -14.52
N LEU A 775 13.01 19.28 -14.51
CA LEU A 775 12.83 20.71 -14.77
C LEU A 775 13.54 21.59 -13.74
N PHE A 776 13.47 21.24 -12.45
CA PHE A 776 14.17 21.99 -11.42
C PHE A 776 15.70 21.84 -11.53
N ALA A 777 16.20 20.67 -11.96
CA ALA A 777 17.63 20.45 -12.18
C ALA A 777 18.20 21.27 -13.35
N ILE A 778 17.41 21.50 -14.40
CA ILE A 778 17.82 22.33 -15.57
C ILE A 778 17.45 23.81 -15.42
N GLY A 779 16.94 24.24 -14.25
CA GLY A 779 16.66 25.65 -13.94
C GLY A 779 15.33 26.20 -14.44
N GLN A 780 14.42 25.37 -14.97
CA GLN A 780 13.13 25.78 -15.55
C GLN A 780 12.05 26.00 -14.47
N ARG A 781 12.34 26.89 -13.51
CA ARG A 781 11.57 27.02 -12.25
C ARG A 781 10.17 27.57 -12.45
N ASP A 782 10.02 28.74 -13.07
CA ASP A 782 8.73 29.46 -13.12
C ASP A 782 7.61 28.62 -13.77
N TRP A 783 7.90 27.96 -14.90
CA TRP A 783 6.93 27.06 -15.52
C TRP A 783 6.68 25.81 -14.67
N ALA A 784 7.75 25.17 -14.15
CA ALA A 784 7.62 23.97 -13.32
C ALA A 784 6.73 24.21 -12.10
N PHE A 785 6.81 25.39 -11.49
CA PHE A 785 5.95 25.74 -10.36
C PHE A 785 4.48 25.96 -10.72
N ARG A 786 4.19 26.58 -11.87
CA ARG A 786 2.80 26.71 -12.34
C ARG A 786 2.20 25.34 -12.63
N TYR A 787 2.98 24.46 -13.25
CA TYR A 787 2.61 23.06 -13.48
C TYR A 787 2.38 22.31 -12.17
N PHE A 788 3.34 22.42 -11.25
CA PHE A 788 3.29 21.82 -9.91
C PHE A 788 2.02 22.23 -9.16
N ARG A 789 1.70 23.52 -9.17
CA ARG A 789 0.49 24.02 -8.52
C ARG A 789 -0.76 23.37 -9.12
N ASP A 790 -0.91 23.44 -10.45
CA ASP A 790 -2.09 22.93 -11.15
C ASP A 790 -2.28 21.41 -10.98
N TYR A 791 -1.21 20.63 -11.15
CA TYR A 791 -1.30 19.19 -11.06
C TYR A 791 -1.69 18.74 -9.65
N TRP A 792 -0.97 19.19 -8.62
CA TRP A 792 -1.23 18.75 -7.25
C TRP A 792 -2.54 19.32 -6.69
N GLU A 793 -2.97 20.51 -7.11
CA GLU A 793 -4.31 21.03 -6.77
C GLU A 793 -5.42 20.10 -7.28
N ARG A 794 -5.32 19.66 -8.55
CA ARG A 794 -6.27 18.68 -9.12
C ARG A 794 -6.23 17.31 -8.42
N ARG A 795 -5.14 16.96 -7.75
CA ARG A 795 -5.00 15.73 -6.96
C ARG A 795 -5.56 15.82 -5.55
N LEU A 796 -5.96 16.98 -5.05
CA LEU A 796 -6.44 17.09 -3.67
C LEU A 796 -7.84 16.44 -3.47
N CYS A 797 -7.96 15.69 -2.37
CA CYS A 797 -9.23 15.33 -1.73
C CYS A 797 -9.39 16.16 -0.46
N ASP A 798 -10.01 17.34 -0.59
CA ASP A 798 -10.10 18.33 0.51
C ASP A 798 -10.75 17.77 1.78
N GLU A 799 -11.78 16.94 1.62
CA GLU A 799 -12.56 16.40 2.73
C GLU A 799 -11.75 15.41 3.58
N SER A 800 -11.00 14.51 2.93
CA SER A 800 -10.27 13.43 3.59
C SER A 800 -8.81 13.78 3.91
N GLY A 801 -8.34 14.97 3.51
CA GLY A 801 -6.93 15.38 3.71
C GLY A 801 -5.94 14.44 3.02
N ALA A 802 -6.27 13.97 1.81
CA ALA A 802 -5.47 12.99 1.06
C ALA A 802 -5.26 13.41 -0.40
N TRP A 803 -4.31 12.78 -1.08
CA TRP A 803 -4.24 12.80 -2.55
C TRP A 803 -5.30 11.87 -3.14
N ARG A 804 -5.75 12.11 -4.36
CA ARG A 804 -6.55 11.19 -5.17
C ARG A 804 -5.70 10.03 -5.64
N ILE A 805 -6.30 8.91 -6.02
CA ILE A 805 -5.60 7.78 -6.66
C ILE A 805 -5.26 8.05 -8.14
N SER A 806 -6.09 8.81 -8.85
CA SER A 806 -5.81 9.30 -10.21
C SER A 806 -6.51 10.65 -10.43
N LEU A 807 -6.15 11.38 -11.50
CA LEU A 807 -6.82 12.64 -11.84
C LEU A 807 -8.31 12.43 -12.17
N ASP A 808 -8.67 11.29 -12.77
CA ASP A 808 -10.04 10.96 -13.15
C ASP A 808 -10.85 10.32 -12.00
N SER A 809 -10.17 9.89 -10.94
CA SER A 809 -10.82 9.29 -9.77
C SER A 809 -11.23 10.34 -8.74
N LYS A 810 -12.33 10.04 -8.05
CA LYS A 810 -12.76 10.76 -6.85
C LYS A 810 -12.31 10.09 -5.57
N ASP A 811 -11.76 8.89 -5.66
CA ASP A 811 -11.31 8.14 -4.49
C ASP A 811 -9.97 8.67 -3.99
N PRO A 812 -9.81 8.84 -2.67
CA PRO A 812 -8.51 9.12 -2.09
C PRO A 812 -7.57 7.94 -2.35
N ALA A 813 -6.31 8.27 -2.51
CA ALA A 813 -5.19 7.37 -2.50
C ALA A 813 -5.22 6.52 -1.23
N PRO A 814 -5.19 5.18 -1.34
CA PRO A 814 -4.94 4.34 -0.18
C PRO A 814 -3.53 4.63 0.36
N THR A 815 -3.25 4.16 1.57
CA THR A 815 -1.90 4.26 2.17
C THR A 815 -0.83 3.54 1.34
N LYS A 816 -1.26 2.60 0.48
CA LYS A 816 -0.40 1.92 -0.49
C LYS A 816 0.11 2.86 -1.58
N PHE A 817 1.43 2.93 -1.73
CA PHE A 817 2.06 3.44 -2.95
C PHE A 817 2.21 2.31 -3.97
N SER A 818 1.19 2.10 -4.80
CA SER A 818 1.42 1.42 -6.08
C SER A 818 1.11 2.34 -7.21
N ASP A 819 1.95 2.24 -8.23
CA ASP A 819 1.80 2.97 -9.48
C ASP A 819 1.90 4.48 -9.23
N GLY A 820 2.93 4.97 -8.52
CA GLY A 820 3.49 6.35 -8.53
C GLY A 820 2.57 7.54 -8.23
N SER A 821 1.28 7.30 -8.10
CA SER A 821 0.24 8.30 -8.28
C SER A 821 0.03 9.15 -7.02
N CYS A 822 0.54 8.67 -5.88
CA CYS A 822 0.21 9.22 -4.57
C CYS A 822 1.44 9.80 -3.87
N VAL A 823 2.55 10.02 -4.59
CA VAL A 823 3.79 10.41 -3.93
C VAL A 823 3.78 11.90 -3.57
N SER A 824 4.06 12.13 -2.29
CA SER A 824 4.12 13.44 -1.66
C SER A 824 5.14 14.36 -2.34
N PRO A 825 4.76 15.60 -2.72
CA PRO A 825 5.67 16.57 -3.32
C PRO A 825 6.52 17.35 -2.32
N ASN A 826 6.44 17.04 -1.04
CA ASN A 826 6.92 17.91 0.04
C ASN A 826 8.39 18.30 -0.10
N ILE A 827 9.23 17.44 -0.67
CA ILE A 827 10.63 17.78 -0.93
C ILE A 827 10.79 19.02 -1.81
N PHE A 828 9.91 19.23 -2.81
CA PHE A 828 9.97 20.41 -3.68
C PHE A 828 9.59 21.70 -2.93
N LEU A 829 8.72 21.62 -1.92
CA LEU A 829 8.41 22.79 -1.08
C LEU A 829 9.64 23.25 -0.28
N LEU A 830 10.45 22.31 0.22
CA LEU A 830 11.70 22.66 0.92
C LEU A 830 12.80 23.12 -0.05
N ARG A 831 13.00 22.37 -1.14
CA ARG A 831 14.08 22.64 -2.10
C ARG A 831 13.85 23.91 -2.90
N GLU A 832 12.62 24.10 -3.34
CA GLU A 832 12.30 25.05 -4.39
C GLU A 832 11.58 26.27 -3.84
N VAL A 833 10.66 26.13 -2.87
CA VAL A 833 9.93 27.26 -2.28
C VAL A 833 10.71 27.89 -1.13
N LEU A 834 11.00 27.10 -0.08
CA LEU A 834 11.86 27.56 1.02
C LEU A 834 13.29 27.86 0.53
N GLY A 835 13.72 27.17 -0.53
CA GLY A 835 14.94 27.45 -1.27
C GLY A 835 16.17 26.75 -0.71
N ILE A 836 16.02 25.56 -0.11
CA ILE A 836 17.11 24.85 0.58
C ILE A 836 17.48 23.56 -0.14
N ARG A 837 18.62 23.55 -0.83
CA ARG A 837 19.13 22.36 -1.52
C ARG A 837 20.46 21.91 -0.91
N ILE A 838 20.65 20.60 -0.81
CA ILE A 838 21.89 20.00 -0.28
C ILE A 838 23.02 20.24 -1.29
N ALA A 839 24.11 20.91 -0.90
CA ALA A 839 25.32 21.02 -1.72
C ALA A 839 26.35 19.94 -1.35
N GLU A 840 26.51 19.68 -0.05
CA GLU A 840 27.37 18.63 0.49
C GLU A 840 26.59 17.69 1.43
N ALA A 841 27.05 16.44 1.53
CA ALA A 841 26.35 15.39 2.28
C ALA A 841 26.10 15.76 3.75
N GLY A 842 24.92 15.43 4.25
CA GLY A 842 24.50 15.71 5.62
C GLY A 842 24.17 17.19 5.87
N HIS A 843 24.03 17.98 4.81
CA HIS A 843 23.76 19.42 4.84
C HIS A 843 24.90 20.25 5.46
N SER A 844 26.17 19.83 5.29
CA SER A 844 27.32 20.63 5.74
C SER A 844 27.47 21.94 4.95
N VAL A 845 27.11 21.89 3.66
CA VAL A 845 26.94 23.06 2.78
C VAL A 845 25.56 22.95 2.13
N ILE A 846 24.86 24.08 2.07
CA ILE A 846 23.50 24.20 1.55
C ILE A 846 23.47 25.33 0.52
N TYR A 847 22.84 25.09 -0.63
CA TYR A 847 22.43 26.15 -1.54
C TYR A 847 21.18 26.84 -1.02
N PHE A 848 21.17 28.17 -1.02
CA PHE A 848 20.03 29.00 -0.67
C PHE A 848 19.51 29.77 -1.89
N ASN A 849 18.32 29.39 -2.37
CA ASN A 849 17.70 29.93 -3.58
C ASN A 849 16.15 30.01 -3.43
N PRO A 850 15.62 31.00 -2.69
CA PRO A 850 14.19 31.10 -2.38
C PRO A 850 13.32 31.45 -3.59
N ALA A 851 12.06 30.99 -3.60
CA ALA A 851 11.11 31.29 -4.68
C ALA A 851 10.42 32.66 -4.52
N LEU A 852 11.20 33.73 -4.64
CA LEU A 852 10.74 35.11 -4.41
C LEU A 852 9.62 35.56 -5.37
N ASN A 853 9.54 34.97 -6.57
CA ASN A 853 8.50 35.30 -7.54
C ASN A 853 7.15 34.61 -7.25
N LEU A 854 7.10 33.70 -6.28
CA LEU A 854 5.91 32.85 -6.04
C LEU A 854 5.21 33.15 -4.73
N VAL A 855 5.98 33.36 -3.67
CA VAL A 855 5.44 33.63 -2.33
C VAL A 855 6.14 34.83 -1.71
N ASP A 856 5.45 35.49 -0.80
CA ASP A 856 5.95 36.71 -0.14
C ASP A 856 6.86 36.41 1.03
N TRP A 857 6.61 35.28 1.69
CA TRP A 857 7.45 34.75 2.73
C TRP A 857 7.36 33.22 2.75
N ALA A 858 8.42 32.58 3.25
CA ALA A 858 8.41 31.19 3.65
C ALA A 858 9.27 30.98 4.90
N GLU A 859 8.84 30.05 5.75
CA GLU A 859 9.59 29.64 6.93
C GLU A 859 9.52 28.13 7.15
N GLY A 860 10.57 27.58 7.75
CA GLY A 860 10.65 26.15 8.00
C GLY A 860 11.80 25.79 8.91
N THR A 861 11.72 24.59 9.48
CA THR A 861 12.81 23.95 10.20
C THR A 861 13.14 22.66 9.48
N LEU A 862 14.40 22.46 9.11
CA LEU A 862 14.89 21.24 8.49
C LEU A 862 15.69 20.43 9.50
N THR A 863 15.43 19.13 9.54
CA THR A 863 16.28 18.17 10.25
C THR A 863 17.41 17.75 9.33
N MET A 864 18.65 17.99 9.79
CA MET A 864 19.89 17.58 9.12
C MET A 864 20.47 16.33 9.79
N ALA A 865 21.45 15.68 9.15
CA ALA A 865 22.11 14.48 9.69
C ALA A 865 22.70 14.70 11.11
N ARG A 866 23.23 15.89 11.38
CA ARG A 866 23.91 16.22 12.65
C ARG A 866 23.19 17.27 13.50
N GLY A 867 22.08 17.84 13.04
CA GLY A 867 21.43 18.96 13.73
C GLY A 867 20.14 19.41 13.04
N ARG A 868 19.78 20.68 13.22
CA ARG A 868 18.62 21.30 12.57
C ARG A 868 18.96 22.70 12.10
N LEU A 869 18.35 23.11 10.99
CA LEU A 869 18.44 24.46 10.43
C LEU A 869 17.05 25.08 10.42
N LYS A 870 16.91 26.25 11.04
CA LYS A 870 15.73 27.10 10.90
C LYS A 870 15.99 28.12 9.79
N VAL A 871 15.00 28.28 8.93
CA VAL A 871 15.04 29.18 7.78
C VAL A 871 13.77 30.01 7.81
N LYS A 872 13.91 31.32 7.65
CA LYS A 872 12.80 32.22 7.40
C LYS A 872 13.27 33.30 6.43
N TRP A 873 12.45 33.61 5.44
CA TRP A 873 12.66 34.77 4.58
C TRP A 873 11.35 35.48 4.28
N GLU A 874 11.41 36.79 4.06
CA GLU A 874 10.25 37.65 3.77
C GLU A 874 10.68 38.80 2.85
N LYS A 875 9.90 39.05 1.80
CA LYS A 875 10.01 40.26 0.97
C LYS A 875 9.34 41.42 1.71
N LEU A 876 10.07 42.51 1.89
CA LEU A 876 9.55 43.72 2.53
C LEU A 876 8.88 44.64 1.50
N ASP A 877 8.09 45.60 1.98
CA ASP A 877 7.34 46.55 1.15
C ASP A 877 8.24 47.39 0.23
N ASP A 878 9.51 47.59 0.59
CA ASP A 878 10.51 48.31 -0.20
C ASP A 878 11.23 47.44 -1.24
N GLY A 879 10.88 46.16 -1.34
CA GLY A 879 11.47 45.18 -2.25
C GLY A 879 12.77 44.54 -1.73
N SER A 880 13.24 44.90 -0.54
CA SER A 880 14.37 44.23 0.11
C SER A 880 13.96 42.88 0.72
N LEU A 881 14.94 42.01 0.98
CA LEU A 881 14.71 40.66 1.52
C LEU A 881 15.26 40.57 2.96
N ASP A 882 14.45 40.15 3.93
CA ASP A 882 14.91 39.83 5.28
C ASP A 882 15.03 38.30 5.43
N VAL A 883 16.25 37.81 5.69
CA VAL A 883 16.55 36.36 5.77
C VAL A 883 17.11 36.03 7.13
N THR A 884 16.47 35.12 7.85
CA THR A 884 16.95 34.58 9.13
C THR A 884 17.32 33.12 8.98
N LEU A 885 18.58 32.79 9.32
CA LEU A 885 19.12 31.43 9.29
C LEU A 885 19.73 31.12 10.65
N ASP A 886 19.24 30.08 11.31
CA ASP A 886 19.74 29.66 12.62
C ASP A 886 19.94 28.15 12.69
N SER A 887 21.10 27.71 13.15
CA SER A 887 21.46 26.30 13.23
C SER A 887 22.03 25.97 14.59
N ASN A 888 21.75 24.76 15.09
CA ASN A 888 22.36 24.24 16.31
C ASN A 888 23.70 23.53 16.08
N VAL A 889 24.16 23.47 14.83
CA VAL A 889 25.46 22.89 14.42
C VAL A 889 26.08 23.72 13.29
N PRO A 890 27.42 23.71 13.13
CA PRO A 890 28.08 24.42 12.05
C PRO A 890 27.51 24.05 10.68
N VAL A 891 27.08 25.06 9.92
CA VAL A 891 26.56 24.90 8.55
C VAL A 891 27.00 26.07 7.67
N LYS A 892 27.33 25.78 6.42
CA LYS A 892 27.69 26.78 5.43
C LYS A 892 26.53 26.99 4.45
N ILE A 893 26.22 28.24 4.15
CA ILE A 893 25.14 28.62 3.24
C ILE A 893 25.76 29.29 2.01
N LEU A 894 25.45 28.76 0.84
CA LEU A 894 25.86 29.29 -0.45
C LEU A 894 24.64 29.93 -1.13
N PRO A 895 24.51 31.26 -1.14
CA PRO A 895 23.39 31.93 -1.80
C PRO A 895 23.53 31.82 -3.33
N GLU A 896 22.49 31.34 -4.01
CA GLU A 896 22.37 31.31 -5.47
C GLU A 896 21.37 32.38 -5.92
N MET A 897 21.78 33.64 -5.79
CA MET A 897 21.00 34.84 -6.08
C MET A 897 21.89 35.87 -6.76
N SER A 898 21.32 36.80 -7.53
CA SER A 898 22.08 37.87 -8.16
C SER A 898 22.73 38.81 -7.14
N HIS A 899 23.83 39.48 -7.50
CA HIS A 899 24.51 40.43 -6.62
C HIS A 899 23.61 41.58 -6.15
N ARG A 900 22.75 42.08 -7.05
CA ARG A 900 21.72 43.08 -6.72
C ARG A 900 20.76 42.58 -5.64
N LEU A 901 20.33 41.32 -5.73
CA LEU A 901 19.45 40.75 -4.73
C LEU A 901 20.17 40.52 -3.40
N ILE A 902 21.40 40.00 -3.43
CA ILE A 902 22.22 39.78 -2.21
C ILE A 902 22.50 41.11 -1.50
N SER A 903 22.83 42.18 -2.23
CA SER A 903 23.08 43.50 -1.65
C SER A 903 21.83 44.15 -1.05
N ASN A 904 20.65 43.84 -1.60
CA ASN A 904 19.35 44.21 -1.05
C ASN A 904 18.80 43.19 -0.03
N THR A 905 19.62 42.24 0.44
CA THR A 905 19.22 41.23 1.43
C THR A 905 19.87 41.50 2.78
N THR A 906 19.06 41.55 3.83
CA THR A 906 19.53 41.55 5.22
C THR A 906 19.60 40.11 5.75
N PHE A 907 20.82 39.59 5.94
CA PHE A 907 21.03 38.28 6.55
C PHE A 907 21.21 38.36 8.06
N ARG A 908 20.34 37.67 8.81
CA ARG A 908 20.42 37.47 10.26
C ARG A 908 20.86 36.02 10.52
N LEU A 909 22.14 35.85 10.81
CA LEU A 909 22.78 34.54 10.94
C LEU A 909 22.97 34.17 12.42
N GLY A 910 22.56 32.96 12.80
CA GLY A 910 22.92 32.36 14.08
C GLY A 910 24.43 32.06 14.16
N GLU A 911 24.96 31.88 15.37
CA GLU A 911 26.40 31.71 15.63
C GLU A 911 27.05 30.55 14.86
N GLN A 912 26.27 29.54 14.48
CA GLN A 912 26.73 28.35 13.78
C GLN A 912 26.53 28.40 12.26
N VAL A 913 26.06 29.53 11.73
CA VAL A 913 25.78 29.69 10.29
C VAL A 913 26.84 30.57 9.65
N THR A 914 27.51 30.04 8.62
CA THR A 914 28.49 30.77 7.83
C THR A 914 27.95 31.01 6.43
N LEU A 915 27.78 32.27 6.04
CA LEU A 915 27.46 32.63 4.66
C LEU A 915 28.74 32.60 3.80
N LEU A 916 28.68 31.89 2.68
CA LEU A 916 29.75 31.82 1.68
C LEU A 916 29.52 32.87 0.58
N ASN A 917 30.60 33.25 -0.10
CA ASN A 917 30.50 34.10 -1.28
C ASN A 917 29.84 33.33 -2.44
N PRO A 918 29.00 33.99 -3.25
CA PRO A 918 28.41 33.37 -4.44
C PRO A 918 29.51 32.97 -5.46
N PRO A 919 29.24 32.00 -6.35
CA PRO A 919 30.12 31.65 -7.46
C PRO A 919 30.39 32.85 -8.38
N ALA A 920 31.58 32.90 -8.99
CA ALA A 920 32.00 34.02 -9.86
C ALA A 920 31.12 34.20 -11.12
N GLU A 921 30.37 33.18 -11.54
CA GLU A 921 29.51 33.22 -12.73
C GLU A 921 28.22 34.02 -12.51
N LEU A 922 27.79 34.24 -11.27
CA LEU A 922 26.65 35.12 -10.95
C LEU A 922 27.05 36.61 -10.86
N VAL A 923 28.32 36.93 -11.14
CA VAL A 923 28.90 38.28 -11.10
C VAL A 923 28.62 39.07 -12.40
N GLU A 924 28.29 38.39 -13.50
CA GLU A 924 28.27 39.02 -14.84
C GLU A 924 26.96 39.75 -15.24
N ASP A 925 25.90 39.71 -14.42
CA ASP A 925 24.66 40.46 -14.70
C ASP A 925 24.82 42.00 -14.55
N ASP A 926 25.95 42.48 -14.01
CA ASP A 926 26.18 43.90 -13.71
C ASP A 926 26.60 44.76 -14.92
N GLU A 927 26.91 44.19 -16.10
CA GLU A 927 27.39 44.98 -17.26
C GLU A 927 26.36 45.22 -18.38
N VAL A 928 25.16 44.61 -18.35
CA VAL A 928 24.22 44.69 -19.49
C VAL A 928 23.09 45.73 -19.31
N GLU A 929 22.74 46.15 -18.09
CA GLU A 929 21.66 47.15 -17.87
C GLU A 929 22.13 48.63 -17.86
N ALA A 930 23.38 48.94 -18.24
CA ALA A 930 23.89 50.32 -18.28
C ALA A 930 23.74 51.02 -19.66
N GLU A 931 23.24 50.34 -20.70
CA GLU A 931 22.96 50.93 -22.01
C GLU A 931 21.61 50.47 -22.60
N GLU A 932 20.47 50.88 -22.00
CA GLU A 932 19.20 51.09 -22.75
C GLU A 932 18.41 52.29 -22.22
#